data_AF-A0A1J5E6Q3-F1
#
_entry.id   AF-A0A1J5E6Q3-F1
#
_cell.length_a   1.000
_cell.length_b   1.000
_cell.length_c   1.000
_cell.angle_alpha   90.00
_cell.angle_beta   90.00
_cell.angle_gamma   90.00
#
_symmetry.space_group_name_H-M   'P 1'
#
loop_
_entity.id
_entity.type
_entity.pdbx_description
1 polymer ?
#
loop_
_entity_poly.entity_id
_entity_poly.type
_entity_poly.pdbx_seq_one_letter_code
_entity_poly.pdbx_strand_id
1 'polypeptide(L)'
;MITRALRPLLVLLLLLLSFGCTEEVTVTPHDGPCKDLPDAAQRKACYESLGVRLTVIHTSDWHSRLLPYDLDVLATDERLGLLQANEPFGGVARAAHIIKRERANADRAIHIDSGDCFQGAPIFNEFMGEAEIAAMNEVAVDAFVIGNHEFDNGVLNLDDKLSRAQYSVLAANYLWRPTEGEELAPLSNIAKPYTVINADGVTIGVIGMANFSSLSSISYGDSGLGITVLESKQTVQEYVNLLRPYVNVIVVLTHLGLGEDEEVIRNTRGIDMVFGGHLHVVLNPPKLIPDLDGRMVPLVHSGAFLKYVGRFDGVFTTDPDEPWNLELVSHDYKAIPVDSTIPEDPALTHVMAPYELELSRRIDLRKVIGYTSQPLRRFGTGGGDSPLGNFLADAMLLRERVEADISATNSLGIRADINRGEITVDQMYNVFPFPNTITTMTLSGNEVQELLDFNTYRSAGRGCATQLQVAGVEYELDCDTVNKEVTRVLDAGQVYEFEYRDPSTKFAKNIRIIRGLCANISECAPGISVCTDNRTVPCEFPTGSTDVGSCRCRELLQPGFFYKFATNNYMARGGSGFTSLKFNTTQSDTGVDLREAVTEAIEQQATCQERCEKSMGGAFSAETMGNCDVLQACRQDLGAYENRWCDGLHEFSERDECAANAGASRCLSMSGRSEQEYCMLTSYHECDGKFYTDDVAACKAAAEAEQGLCAAKAQFSPKELCIRQAASQCDDSYSSLSDYDACLEFTRRKAELLCPGLPCPEAEGDNRQRPIRPRNDAVGTGAGFVAIDPVVSMEALQAEGYDACY
;
A
#
# COMPACT_ATOMS: atom_id res chain seq x y z
N MET A 1 52.37 17.67 -16.79
CA MET A 1 52.77 16.70 -15.74
C MET A 1 52.76 17.25 -14.31
N ILE A 2 52.24 18.47 -14.02
CA ILE A 2 52.15 19.01 -12.63
C ILE A 2 50.69 19.19 -12.13
N THR A 3 49.66 18.96 -12.95
CA THR A 3 48.27 19.27 -12.58
C THR A 3 47.42 18.09 -12.09
N ARG A 4 47.94 16.85 -12.07
CA ARG A 4 47.21 15.67 -11.55
C ARG A 4 47.49 15.32 -10.08
N ALA A 5 48.56 15.85 -9.48
CA ALA A 5 48.97 15.51 -8.11
C ALA A 5 48.37 16.44 -7.02
N LEU A 6 47.73 17.55 -7.41
CA LEU A 6 47.24 18.57 -6.46
C LEU A 6 45.73 18.50 -6.17
N ARG A 7 44.96 17.72 -6.94
CA ARG A 7 43.52 17.53 -6.69
C ARG A 7 43.18 16.78 -5.38
N PRO A 8 43.88 15.69 -4.99
CA PRO A 8 43.56 15.02 -3.72
C PRO A 8 43.94 15.86 -2.50
N LEU A 9 44.97 16.72 -2.59
CA LEU A 9 45.33 17.64 -1.51
C LEU A 9 44.32 18.78 -1.34
N LEU A 10 43.70 19.27 -2.43
CA LEU A 10 42.72 20.35 -2.36
C LEU A 10 41.39 19.87 -1.74
N VAL A 11 41.00 18.62 -2.00
CA VAL A 11 39.82 17.98 -1.40
C VAL A 11 40.03 17.70 0.09
N LEU A 12 41.24 17.25 0.48
CA LEU A 12 41.62 17.08 1.88
C LEU A 12 41.64 18.42 2.64
N LEU A 13 42.07 19.51 1.98
CA LEU A 13 42.09 20.85 2.57
C LEU A 13 40.68 21.44 2.75
N LEU A 14 39.74 21.12 1.85
CA LEU A 14 38.32 21.51 1.95
C LEU A 14 37.59 20.74 3.06
N LEU A 15 37.94 19.47 3.28
CA LEU A 15 37.42 18.63 4.38
C LEU A 15 37.93 19.05 5.77
N LEU A 16 39.11 19.66 5.84
CA LEU A 16 39.70 20.12 7.12
C LEU A 16 39.15 21.49 7.57
N LEU A 17 38.57 22.28 6.66
CA LEU A 17 38.06 23.62 6.96
C LEU A 17 36.62 23.63 7.52
N SER A 18 35.92 22.49 7.51
CA SER A 18 34.55 22.34 8.05
C SER A 18 34.49 21.87 9.52
N PHE A 19 35.63 21.54 10.15
CA PHE A 19 35.67 21.16 11.57
C PHE A 19 35.91 22.38 12.48
N GLY A 20 34.89 23.21 12.59
CA GLY A 20 34.81 24.28 13.59
C GLY A 20 33.88 23.90 14.72
N CYS A 21 34.41 23.26 15.77
CA CYS A 21 34.04 23.31 17.19
C CYS A 21 34.29 21.94 17.84
N THR A 22 35.30 21.90 18.70
CA THR A 22 35.56 20.80 19.63
C THR A 22 34.60 20.92 20.81
N GLU A 23 33.56 20.09 20.85
CA GLU A 23 32.95 19.72 22.13
C GLU A 23 33.78 18.59 22.74
N GLU A 24 34.33 18.86 23.92
CA GLU A 24 34.97 17.84 24.75
C GLU A 24 33.93 16.81 25.17
N VAL A 25 33.95 15.66 24.52
CA VAL A 25 33.22 14.46 24.95
C VAL A 25 33.79 14.03 26.30
N THR A 26 33.10 14.38 27.38
CA THR A 26 33.39 13.88 28.72
C THR A 26 32.81 12.48 28.85
N VAL A 27 33.60 11.47 28.44
CA VAL A 27 33.31 10.05 28.69
C VAL A 27 33.46 9.79 30.18
N THR A 28 32.35 9.53 30.89
CA THR A 28 32.40 8.97 32.24
C THR A 28 32.86 7.50 32.17
N PRO A 29 33.88 7.05 32.93
CA PRO A 29 34.45 5.72 32.77
C PRO A 29 33.93 4.72 33.82
N HIS A 30 33.33 3.59 33.43
CA HIS A 30 33.08 2.39 34.27
C HIS A 30 33.03 1.12 33.38
N ASP A 31 33.12 -0.14 33.80
CA ASP A 31 33.84 -0.89 34.87
C ASP A 31 33.98 -2.34 34.36
N GLY A 32 34.82 -2.57 33.34
CA GLY A 32 35.01 -3.89 32.72
C GLY A 32 36.32 -4.56 33.18
N PRO A 33 36.37 -5.90 33.36
CA PRO A 33 37.48 -6.62 33.98
C PRO A 33 38.81 -6.51 33.21
N CYS A 34 38.76 -6.19 31.91
CA CYS A 34 39.94 -6.01 31.09
C CYS A 34 40.46 -4.56 31.06
N LYS A 35 39.73 -3.55 31.58
CA LYS A 35 40.13 -2.13 31.47
C LYS A 35 41.25 -1.73 32.42
N ASP A 36 41.22 -2.26 33.64
CA ASP A 36 42.21 -1.95 34.69
C ASP A 36 43.58 -2.56 34.42
N LEU A 37 43.72 -3.29 33.31
CA LEU A 37 45.00 -3.85 32.88
C LEU A 37 45.86 -2.73 32.27
N PRO A 38 47.05 -2.46 32.83
CA PRO A 38 47.86 -1.28 32.54
C PRO A 38 48.39 -1.19 31.11
N ASP A 39 48.53 -2.30 30.39
CA ASP A 39 49.07 -2.31 29.03
C ASP A 39 48.16 -3.02 28.01
N ALA A 40 48.31 -2.64 26.74
CA ALA A 40 47.48 -3.13 25.65
C ALA A 40 47.63 -4.64 25.40
N ALA A 41 48.78 -5.24 25.73
CA ALA A 41 49.01 -6.67 25.57
C ALA A 41 48.28 -7.50 26.65
N GLN A 42 48.15 -6.97 27.85
CA GLN A 42 47.34 -7.58 28.92
C GLN A 42 45.83 -7.48 28.61
N ARG A 43 45.38 -6.34 28.07
CA ARG A 43 44.00 -6.19 27.58
C ARG A 43 43.68 -7.17 26.46
N LYS A 44 44.61 -7.32 25.51
CA LYS A 44 44.56 -8.31 24.43
C LYS A 44 44.43 -9.73 24.99
N ALA A 45 45.33 -10.15 25.87
CA ALA A 45 45.30 -11.50 26.47
C ALA A 45 44.02 -11.78 27.27
N CYS A 46 43.44 -10.74 27.90
CA CYS A 46 42.15 -10.83 28.60
C CYS A 46 41.02 -11.15 27.63
N TYR A 47 40.90 -10.41 26.52
CA TYR A 47 39.91 -10.66 25.47
C TYR A 47 40.10 -12.01 24.77
N GLU A 48 41.36 -12.39 24.48
CA GLU A 48 41.72 -13.69 23.89
C GLU A 48 41.31 -14.89 24.76
N SER A 49 41.39 -14.76 26.10
CA SER A 49 41.06 -15.86 27.02
C SER A 49 39.57 -16.06 27.28
N LEU A 50 38.73 -15.07 26.95
CA LEU A 50 37.31 -15.04 27.28
C LEU A 50 36.40 -15.29 26.07
N GLY A 51 36.84 -14.93 24.86
CA GLY A 51 35.96 -14.78 23.70
C GLY A 51 35.00 -13.61 23.91
N VAL A 52 34.90 -12.69 22.95
CA VAL A 52 34.02 -11.53 23.05
C VAL A 52 32.66 -11.89 22.48
N ARG A 53 31.60 -11.74 23.27
CA ARG A 53 30.21 -11.91 22.82
C ARG A 53 29.56 -10.56 22.60
N LEU A 54 28.90 -10.42 21.45
CA LEU A 54 28.07 -9.27 21.11
C LEU A 54 26.73 -9.76 20.55
N THR A 55 25.64 -9.31 21.15
CA THR A 55 24.29 -9.52 20.62
C THR A 55 23.88 -8.28 19.83
N VAL A 56 23.42 -8.48 18.59
CA VAL A 56 22.81 -7.44 17.78
C VAL A 56 21.32 -7.76 17.65
N ILE A 57 20.49 -6.87 18.19
CA ILE A 57 19.04 -6.89 18.02
C ILE A 57 18.76 -6.08 16.75
N HIS A 58 18.05 -6.67 15.80
CA HIS A 58 17.80 -6.07 14.50
C HIS A 58 16.31 -6.04 14.18
N THR A 59 15.85 -4.87 13.78
CA THR A 59 14.52 -4.65 13.21
C THR A 59 14.66 -3.93 11.86
N SER A 60 13.62 -4.00 11.04
CA SER A 60 13.58 -3.33 9.74
C SER A 60 12.13 -3.20 9.28
N ASP A 61 11.87 -2.22 8.40
CA ASP A 61 10.64 -2.11 7.63
C ASP A 61 9.40 -2.18 8.52
N TRP A 62 9.38 -1.44 9.64
CA TRP A 62 8.24 -1.47 10.57
C TRP A 62 6.96 -1.08 9.87
N HIS A 63 7.06 -0.18 8.89
CA HIS A 63 5.94 0.31 8.09
C HIS A 63 4.74 0.71 8.94
N SER A 64 5.03 1.41 10.04
CA SER A 64 4.03 1.92 10.98
C SER A 64 3.14 0.84 11.63
N ARG A 65 3.58 -0.42 11.66
CA ARG A 65 2.90 -1.55 12.34
C ARG A 65 3.06 -1.49 13.86
N LEU A 66 2.80 -0.31 14.41
CA LEU A 66 2.98 0.03 15.83
C LEU A 66 1.91 -0.66 16.70
N LEU A 67 0.72 -0.88 16.14
CA LEU A 67 -0.37 -1.61 16.79
C LEU A 67 -0.46 -3.05 16.26
N PRO A 68 -0.95 -4.01 17.07
CA PRO A 68 -1.22 -5.37 16.58
C PRO A 68 -2.19 -5.37 15.39
N TYR A 69 -1.98 -6.27 14.44
CA TYR A 69 -2.77 -6.35 13.22
C TYR A 69 -3.06 -7.79 12.80
N ASP A 70 -4.08 -7.95 11.96
CA ASP A 70 -4.46 -9.24 11.40
C ASP A 70 -3.62 -9.55 10.16
N LEU A 71 -3.20 -10.81 10.06
CA LEU A 71 -2.34 -11.32 8.98
C LEU A 71 -2.75 -12.74 8.65
N ASP A 72 -2.86 -13.05 7.35
CA ASP A 72 -2.88 -14.43 6.88
C ASP A 72 -1.46 -14.99 6.94
N VAL A 73 -1.22 -15.91 7.85
CA VAL A 73 0.10 -16.51 8.06
C VAL A 73 0.45 -17.40 6.85
N LEU A 74 1.56 -17.07 6.19
CA LEU A 74 2.06 -17.86 5.05
C LEU A 74 2.87 -19.07 5.52
N ALA A 75 3.06 -20.06 4.65
CA ALA A 75 3.89 -21.24 4.95
C ALA A 75 5.34 -20.88 5.37
N THR A 76 5.88 -19.78 4.85
CA THR A 76 7.20 -19.27 5.28
C THR A 76 7.14 -18.71 6.69
N ASP A 77 6.04 -18.04 7.05
CA ASP A 77 5.81 -17.49 8.38
C ASP A 77 5.63 -18.60 9.42
N GLU A 78 4.83 -19.63 9.11
CA GLU A 78 4.68 -20.85 9.95
C GLU A 78 6.01 -21.53 10.24
N ARG A 79 6.85 -21.69 9.21
CA ARG A 79 8.18 -22.30 9.39
C ARG A 79 9.09 -21.46 10.30
N LEU A 80 8.89 -20.14 10.34
CA LEU A 80 9.63 -19.22 11.20
C LEU A 80 8.99 -19.07 12.58
N GLY A 81 7.87 -19.75 12.85
CA GLY A 81 7.24 -19.85 14.16
C GLY A 81 6.04 -18.94 14.38
N LEU A 82 5.58 -18.18 13.38
CA LEU A 82 4.28 -17.51 13.44
C LEU A 82 3.17 -18.52 13.19
N LEU A 83 2.24 -18.67 14.12
CA LEU A 83 1.10 -19.57 13.97
C LEU A 83 -0.17 -18.74 13.87
N GLN A 84 -1.08 -19.07 12.93
CA GLN A 84 -2.35 -18.35 12.80
C GLN A 84 -3.13 -18.29 14.13
N ALA A 85 -3.05 -19.37 14.93
CA ALA A 85 -3.68 -19.46 16.25
C ALA A 85 -3.16 -18.44 17.30
N ASN A 86 -2.04 -17.77 17.02
CA ASN A 86 -1.44 -16.77 17.89
C ASN A 86 -1.72 -15.33 17.42
N GLU A 87 -2.72 -15.12 16.57
CA GLU A 87 -3.19 -13.76 16.22
C GLU A 87 -3.64 -12.95 17.45
N PRO A 88 -3.59 -11.59 17.40
CA PRO A 88 -3.04 -10.75 16.34
C PRO A 88 -1.51 -10.65 16.39
N PHE A 89 -0.89 -10.19 15.30
CA PHE A 89 0.56 -10.20 15.12
C PHE A 89 1.20 -8.81 15.23
N GLY A 90 2.52 -8.78 15.40
CA GLY A 90 3.29 -7.56 15.49
C GLY A 90 2.89 -6.68 16.66
N GLY A 91 2.96 -5.36 16.45
CA GLY A 91 2.77 -4.35 17.47
C GLY A 91 4.08 -4.04 18.20
N VAL A 92 4.40 -2.75 18.27
CA VAL A 92 5.68 -2.28 18.81
C VAL A 92 5.79 -2.56 20.30
N ALA A 93 4.67 -2.54 21.04
CA ALA A 93 4.61 -2.89 22.46
C ALA A 93 5.14 -4.32 22.75
N ARG A 94 4.79 -5.30 21.92
CA ARG A 94 5.28 -6.68 22.04
C ARG A 94 6.72 -6.82 21.56
N ALA A 95 7.05 -6.15 20.45
CA ALA A 95 8.43 -6.11 19.97
C ALA A 95 9.37 -5.53 21.03
N ALA A 96 8.96 -4.47 21.74
CA ALA A 96 9.73 -3.88 22.83
C ALA A 96 9.93 -4.82 24.01
N HIS A 97 8.92 -5.63 24.36
CA HIS A 97 9.09 -6.65 25.38
C HIS A 97 10.21 -7.63 24.99
N ILE A 98 10.21 -8.09 23.73
CA ILE A 98 11.28 -8.96 23.21
C ILE A 98 12.62 -8.23 23.25
N ILE A 99 12.71 -7.01 22.70
CA ILE A 99 13.94 -6.22 22.65
C ILE A 99 14.52 -6.04 24.06
N LYS A 100 13.71 -5.58 25.02
CA LYS A 100 14.14 -5.35 26.42
C LYS A 100 14.55 -6.67 27.09
N ARG A 101 13.83 -7.77 26.86
CA ARG A 101 14.19 -9.11 27.35
C ARG A 101 15.52 -9.59 26.77
N GLU A 102 15.71 -9.50 25.46
CA GLU A 102 16.93 -9.95 24.79
C GLU A 102 18.14 -9.12 25.19
N ARG A 103 17.95 -7.80 25.35
CA ARG A 103 18.99 -6.88 25.83
C ARG A 103 19.41 -7.21 27.27
N ALA A 104 18.45 -7.51 28.16
CA ALA A 104 18.72 -7.92 29.54
C ALA A 104 19.40 -9.30 29.66
N ASN A 105 19.19 -10.18 28.69
CA ASN A 105 19.79 -11.52 28.65
C ASN A 105 21.15 -11.57 27.95
N ALA A 106 21.65 -10.45 27.41
CA ALA A 106 22.91 -10.37 26.69
C ALA A 106 24.01 -9.75 27.55
N ASP A 107 25.25 -10.22 27.38
CA ASP A 107 26.42 -9.60 28.02
C ASP A 107 26.66 -8.19 27.47
N ARG A 108 26.56 -8.05 26.14
CA ARG A 108 26.69 -6.82 25.37
C ARG A 108 25.63 -6.82 24.30
N ALA A 109 24.84 -5.76 24.20
CA ALA A 109 23.82 -5.65 23.17
C ALA A 109 23.76 -4.26 22.55
N ILE A 110 23.51 -4.24 21.25
CA ILE A 110 23.07 -3.06 20.50
C ILE A 110 21.74 -3.39 19.80
N HIS A 111 20.88 -2.40 19.62
CA HIS A 111 19.68 -2.47 18.79
C HIS A 111 19.83 -1.54 17.61
N ILE A 112 19.79 -2.08 16.41
CA ILE A 112 19.89 -1.32 15.18
C ILE A 112 18.67 -1.57 14.29
N ASP A 113 18.25 -0.54 13.56
CA ASP A 113 17.10 -0.60 12.68
C ASP A 113 17.45 -0.22 11.24
N SER A 114 17.05 -1.08 10.31
CA SER A 114 17.44 -1.00 8.90
C SER A 114 16.61 -0.02 8.07
N GLY A 115 15.69 0.78 8.61
CA GLY A 115 14.95 1.80 7.84
C GLY A 115 13.52 1.40 7.48
N ASP A 116 12.79 2.29 6.80
CA ASP A 116 11.35 2.17 6.49
C ASP A 116 10.49 1.96 7.74
N CYS A 117 10.70 2.83 8.74
CA CYS A 117 9.83 2.88 9.92
C CYS A 117 8.50 3.57 9.59
N PHE A 118 8.54 4.54 8.66
CA PHE A 118 7.39 5.29 8.17
C PHE A 118 6.58 4.53 7.11
N GLN A 119 5.36 5.00 6.89
CA GLN A 119 4.38 4.54 5.90
C GLN A 119 3.93 3.09 6.08
N GLY A 120 2.64 2.80 5.89
CA GLY A 120 2.15 1.43 5.77
C GLY A 120 0.97 1.08 6.66
N ALA A 121 0.58 1.96 7.58
CA ALA A 121 -0.58 1.82 8.45
C ALA A 121 -1.20 3.19 8.75
N PRO A 122 -2.49 3.26 9.14
CA PRO A 122 -3.23 4.52 9.34
C PRO A 122 -2.56 5.49 10.31
N ILE A 123 -1.83 4.98 11.30
CA ILE A 123 -1.14 5.78 12.32
C ILE A 123 -0.13 6.77 11.69
N PHE A 124 0.55 6.38 10.60
CA PHE A 124 1.43 7.29 9.88
C PHE A 124 0.66 8.41 9.19
N ASN A 125 -0.48 8.09 8.58
CA ASN A 125 -1.29 9.05 7.85
C ASN A 125 -1.83 10.13 8.80
N GLU A 126 -2.13 9.77 10.05
CA GLU A 126 -2.64 10.71 11.06
C GLU A 126 -1.55 11.48 11.81
N PHE A 127 -0.41 10.85 12.12
CA PHE A 127 0.64 11.44 12.98
C PHE A 127 1.95 11.77 12.24
N MET A 128 2.02 11.48 10.94
CA MET A 128 3.10 11.86 10.02
C MET A 128 4.51 11.39 10.43
N GLY A 129 4.63 10.29 11.18
CA GLY A 129 5.92 9.77 11.65
C GLY A 129 6.20 10.03 13.13
N GLU A 130 5.37 10.82 13.83
CA GLU A 130 5.66 11.20 15.22
C GLU A 130 5.54 10.02 16.19
N ALA A 131 4.53 9.17 16.01
CA ALA A 131 4.33 7.96 16.81
C ALA A 131 5.49 6.96 16.62
N GLU A 132 6.01 6.86 15.40
CA GLU A 132 7.15 6.01 15.05
C GLU A 132 8.41 6.46 15.78
N ILE A 133 8.75 7.76 15.70
CA ILE A 133 9.93 8.31 16.39
C ILE A 133 9.78 8.17 17.92
N ALA A 134 8.59 8.42 18.46
CA ALA A 134 8.32 8.24 19.89
C ALA A 134 8.53 6.78 20.33
N ALA A 135 8.03 5.82 19.54
CA ALA A 135 8.20 4.40 19.81
C ALA A 135 9.68 3.96 19.69
N MET A 136 10.39 4.42 18.66
CA MET A 136 11.82 4.11 18.47
C MET A 136 12.70 4.67 19.59
N ASN A 137 12.38 5.86 20.08
CA ASN A 137 13.04 6.45 21.26
C ASN A 137 12.81 5.58 22.51
N GLU A 138 11.56 5.14 22.76
CA GLU A 138 11.21 4.33 23.93
C GLU A 138 11.84 2.92 23.91
N VAL A 139 11.98 2.29 22.73
CA VAL A 139 12.71 1.00 22.63
C VAL A 139 14.23 1.15 22.60
N ALA A 140 14.72 2.38 22.70
CA ALA A 140 16.13 2.75 22.76
C ALA A 140 16.96 2.20 21.59
N VAL A 141 16.52 2.42 20.34
CA VAL A 141 17.34 2.13 19.16
C VAL A 141 18.69 2.84 19.29
N ASP A 142 19.79 2.19 18.91
CA ASP A 142 21.14 2.77 18.97
C ASP A 142 21.54 3.43 17.64
N ALA A 143 21.18 2.80 16.52
CA ALA A 143 21.40 3.33 15.17
C ALA A 143 20.24 2.96 14.22
N PHE A 144 19.90 3.91 13.34
CA PHE A 144 18.86 3.81 12.33
C PHE A 144 19.41 4.29 10.99
N VAL A 145 19.10 3.60 9.89
CA VAL A 145 19.46 4.05 8.54
C VAL A 145 18.22 4.57 7.81
N ILE A 146 18.38 5.63 7.02
CA ILE A 146 17.27 6.22 6.25
C ILE A 146 16.87 5.28 5.11
N GLY A 147 15.63 4.77 5.14
CA GLY A 147 14.99 4.05 4.05
C GLY A 147 14.35 4.99 3.03
N ASN A 148 13.62 4.41 2.08
CA ASN A 148 12.96 5.20 1.03
C ASN A 148 11.65 5.82 1.50
N HIS A 149 10.91 5.16 2.39
CA HIS A 149 9.60 5.61 2.86
C HIS A 149 9.70 6.74 3.90
N GLU A 150 10.89 6.98 4.45
CA GLU A 150 11.17 8.17 5.26
C GLU A 150 10.85 9.49 4.51
N PHE A 151 10.94 9.49 3.18
CA PHE A 151 10.69 10.67 2.34
C PHE A 151 9.23 10.85 1.89
N ASP A 152 8.31 9.95 2.26
CA ASP A 152 6.95 9.93 1.69
C ASP A 152 6.15 11.21 1.97
N ASN A 153 6.32 11.81 3.14
CA ASN A 153 5.72 13.11 3.50
C ASN A 153 6.64 14.31 3.22
N GLY A 154 7.69 14.10 2.43
CA GLY A 154 8.65 15.12 2.03
C GLY A 154 9.74 15.40 3.05
N VAL A 155 10.78 16.09 2.58
CA VAL A 155 12.04 16.31 3.32
C VAL A 155 11.88 17.17 4.57
N LEU A 156 10.95 18.13 4.57
CA LEU A 156 10.68 19.01 5.72
C LEU A 156 10.02 18.23 6.86
N ASN A 157 9.11 17.32 6.53
CA ASN A 157 8.54 16.44 7.55
C ASN A 157 9.63 15.50 8.10
N LEU A 158 10.43 14.90 7.21
CA LEU A 158 11.52 14.03 7.62
C LEU A 158 12.49 14.73 8.59
N ASP A 159 12.86 15.97 8.29
CA ASP A 159 13.71 16.79 9.15
C ASP A 159 13.08 17.05 10.52
N ASP A 160 11.83 17.53 10.58
CA ASP A 160 11.12 17.75 11.85
C ASP A 160 11.04 16.46 12.68
N LYS A 161 10.75 15.32 12.05
CA LYS A 161 10.62 14.04 12.77
C LYS A 161 11.96 13.52 13.27
N LEU A 162 12.98 13.45 12.41
CA LEU A 162 14.30 12.95 12.80
C LEU A 162 15.05 13.90 13.75
N SER A 163 14.69 15.19 13.81
CA SER A 163 15.25 16.11 14.81
C SER A 163 14.95 15.70 16.26
N ARG A 164 13.96 14.82 16.45
CA ARG A 164 13.54 14.27 17.75
C ARG A 164 14.08 12.87 18.03
N ALA A 165 14.84 12.28 17.11
CA ALA A 165 15.47 10.99 17.30
C ALA A 165 16.53 11.07 18.41
N GLN A 166 16.48 10.13 19.35
CA GLN A 166 17.46 10.01 20.44
C GLN A 166 18.60 9.03 20.10
N TYR A 167 18.71 8.68 18.81
CA TYR A 167 19.59 7.65 18.27
C TYR A 167 20.34 8.15 17.04
N SER A 168 21.37 7.42 16.62
CA SER A 168 22.17 7.84 15.46
C SER A 168 21.42 7.55 14.16
N VAL A 169 21.02 8.60 13.43
CA VAL A 169 20.47 8.49 12.08
C VAL A 169 21.62 8.44 11.07
N LEU A 170 21.61 7.46 10.16
CA LEU A 170 22.72 7.17 9.28
C LEU A 170 22.38 7.22 7.77
N ALA A 171 23.29 7.76 6.96
CA ALA A 171 23.25 7.78 5.49
C ALA A 171 24.63 8.13 4.87
N ALA A 172 25.53 7.15 4.73
CA ALA A 172 26.89 7.33 4.21
C ALA A 172 26.96 7.63 2.71
N ASN A 173 26.01 7.09 1.95
CA ASN A 173 25.91 7.26 0.49
C ASN A 173 25.14 8.51 0.07
N TYR A 174 24.78 9.39 1.00
CA TYR A 174 24.16 10.67 0.69
C TYR A 174 25.18 11.79 0.84
N LEU A 175 25.56 12.39 -0.29
CA LEU A 175 26.32 13.63 -0.32
C LEU A 175 25.34 14.81 -0.36
N TRP A 176 25.20 15.46 0.79
CA TRP A 176 24.40 16.67 0.95
C TRP A 176 25.09 17.87 0.31
N ARG A 177 24.45 18.49 -0.67
CA ARG A 177 24.88 19.73 -1.32
C ARG A 177 24.00 20.87 -0.84
N PRO A 178 24.58 22.01 -0.43
CA PRO A 178 23.81 23.23 -0.25
C PRO A 178 23.19 23.61 -1.60
N THR A 179 21.87 23.65 -1.70
CA THR A 179 21.20 24.32 -2.81
C THR A 179 21.27 25.83 -2.56
N GLU A 180 21.60 26.62 -3.58
CA GLU A 180 21.56 28.09 -3.45
C GLU A 180 20.12 28.52 -3.15
N GLY A 181 19.87 29.05 -1.95
CA GLY A 181 18.62 29.70 -1.59
C GLY A 181 17.55 28.84 -0.92
N GLU A 182 17.81 27.56 -0.62
CA GLU A 182 16.85 26.70 0.10
C GLU A 182 17.44 26.09 1.38
N GLU A 183 16.66 26.10 2.46
CA GLU A 183 16.97 25.55 3.79
C GLU A 183 17.00 24.01 3.80
N LEU A 184 17.74 23.37 2.88
CA LEU A 184 17.99 21.91 2.88
C LEU A 184 19.18 21.51 3.78
N ALA A 185 19.83 22.50 4.41
CA ALA A 185 20.87 22.33 5.41
C ALA A 185 20.52 21.45 6.65
N PRO A 186 19.25 21.33 7.11
CA PRO A 186 18.94 20.63 8.37
C PRO A 186 19.28 19.13 8.41
N LEU A 187 18.92 18.35 7.38
CA LEU A 187 19.15 16.90 7.39
C LEU A 187 20.63 16.52 7.41
N SER A 188 21.50 17.36 6.82
CA SER A 188 22.95 17.14 6.86
C SER A 188 23.54 17.25 8.28
N ASN A 189 22.82 17.88 9.22
CA ASN A 189 23.21 17.93 10.64
C ASN A 189 22.70 16.71 11.42
N ILE A 190 21.67 16.03 10.92
CA ILE A 190 21.01 14.90 11.59
C ILE A 190 21.59 13.58 11.10
N ALA A 191 21.64 13.37 9.79
CA ALA A 191 22.07 12.13 9.15
C ALA A 191 23.60 12.08 9.02
N LYS A 192 24.23 11.17 9.76
CA LYS A 192 25.69 10.95 9.76
C LYS A 192 26.05 9.78 8.84
N PRO A 193 27.27 9.70 8.28
CA PRO A 193 27.65 8.53 7.52
C PRO A 193 27.78 7.26 8.38
N TYR A 194 28.27 7.42 9.60
CA TYR A 194 28.50 6.34 10.55
C TYR A 194 28.30 6.81 11.99
N THR A 195 28.22 5.85 12.90
CA THR A 195 28.37 6.08 14.34
C THR A 195 29.33 5.06 14.94
N VAL A 196 29.90 5.37 16.12
CA VAL A 196 30.72 4.43 16.89
C VAL A 196 30.03 4.18 18.21
N ILE A 197 29.61 2.94 18.45
CA ILE A 197 28.93 2.50 19.67
C ILE A 197 29.94 1.76 20.55
N ASN A 198 29.96 2.07 21.85
CA ASN A 198 30.75 1.31 22.82
C ASN A 198 29.82 0.38 23.60
N ALA A 199 29.97 -0.92 23.41
CA ALA A 199 29.27 -1.93 24.19
C ALA A 199 30.26 -2.59 25.16
N ASP A 200 30.27 -2.11 26.41
CA ASP A 200 31.14 -2.59 27.51
C ASP A 200 32.59 -2.88 27.09
N GLY A 201 33.22 -1.87 26.48
CA GLY A 201 34.62 -1.89 26.08
C GLY A 201 34.90 -2.41 24.66
N VAL A 202 33.87 -2.85 23.94
CA VAL A 202 33.96 -3.22 22.52
C VAL A 202 33.44 -2.06 21.67
N THR A 203 34.31 -1.48 20.83
CA THR A 203 33.91 -0.40 19.93
C THR A 203 33.42 -0.96 18.60
N ILE A 204 32.21 -0.55 18.21
CA ILE A 204 31.51 -1.02 17.02
C ILE A 204 31.29 0.18 16.10
N GLY A 205 31.93 0.19 14.94
CA GLY A 205 31.65 1.17 13.89
C GLY A 205 30.46 0.71 13.06
N VAL A 206 29.38 1.49 13.06
CA VAL A 206 28.18 1.22 12.27
C VAL A 206 28.13 2.19 11.09
N ILE A 207 28.28 1.67 9.87
CA ILE A 207 28.18 2.44 8.62
C ILE A 207 26.75 2.30 8.10
N GLY A 208 26.05 3.40 7.87
CA GLY A 208 24.67 3.37 7.37
C GLY A 208 24.57 3.57 5.87
N MET A 209 23.85 2.72 5.14
CA MET A 209 23.62 2.86 3.70
C MET A 209 22.14 3.09 3.39
N ALA A 210 21.79 4.32 3.03
CA ALA A 210 20.42 4.75 2.81
C ALA A 210 19.88 4.38 1.42
N ASN A 211 18.56 4.20 1.31
CA ASN A 211 17.92 3.85 0.05
C ASN A 211 17.56 5.08 -0.79
N PHE A 212 17.77 5.08 -2.09
CA PHE A 212 17.52 6.24 -2.96
C PHE A 212 16.37 6.04 -3.97
N SER A 213 15.63 4.94 -3.88
CA SER A 213 14.59 4.59 -4.85
C SER A 213 13.45 5.62 -4.90
N SER A 214 13.05 6.20 -3.76
CA SER A 214 12.02 7.24 -3.71
C SER A 214 12.52 8.62 -4.16
N LEU A 215 13.83 8.90 -4.06
CA LEU A 215 14.42 10.17 -4.53
C LEU A 215 14.21 10.35 -6.04
N SER A 216 14.25 9.26 -6.79
CA SER A 216 14.04 9.23 -8.24
C SER A 216 12.62 9.65 -8.66
N SER A 217 11.61 9.32 -7.84
CA SER A 217 10.22 9.77 -8.03
C SER A 217 9.97 11.20 -7.53
N ILE A 218 10.86 11.75 -6.69
CA ILE A 218 10.71 13.08 -6.11
C ILE A 218 11.44 14.15 -6.93
N SER A 219 12.53 13.83 -7.65
CA SER A 219 13.06 14.67 -8.75
C SER A 219 14.23 13.99 -9.47
N TYR A 220 14.22 13.95 -10.80
CA TYR A 220 15.39 13.56 -11.60
C TYR A 220 16.11 14.80 -12.12
N GLY A 221 17.38 14.96 -11.69
CA GLY A 221 18.34 15.97 -12.16
C GLY A 221 18.68 17.01 -11.09
N ASP A 222 19.73 16.76 -10.29
CA ASP A 222 19.95 17.37 -8.96
C ASP A 222 18.65 17.27 -8.16
N SER A 223 18.50 16.20 -7.36
CA SER A 223 17.31 16.00 -6.53
C SER A 223 16.96 17.37 -5.94
N GLY A 224 15.73 17.86 -6.07
CA GLY A 224 15.31 19.15 -5.50
C GLY A 224 15.41 19.20 -3.96
N LEU A 225 16.14 18.24 -3.38
CA LEU A 225 16.47 17.95 -2.02
C LEU A 225 17.98 18.17 -1.73
N GLY A 226 18.79 18.50 -2.74
CA GLY A 226 20.23 18.71 -2.57
C GLY A 226 21.02 17.44 -2.25
N ILE A 227 20.51 16.25 -2.58
CA ILE A 227 21.16 14.97 -2.30
C ILE A 227 21.79 14.42 -3.57
N THR A 228 23.11 14.20 -3.56
CA THR A 228 23.81 13.38 -4.54
C THR A 228 24.05 11.99 -3.97
N VAL A 229 23.55 10.96 -4.63
CA VAL A 229 23.75 9.56 -4.23
C VAL A 229 25.14 9.10 -4.67
N LEU A 230 25.90 8.53 -3.75
CA LEU A 230 27.23 7.95 -3.98
C LEU A 230 27.11 6.45 -4.29
N GLU A 231 28.11 5.92 -5.01
CA GLU A 231 28.19 4.50 -5.34
C GLU A 231 28.45 3.68 -4.07
N SER A 232 27.63 2.64 -3.82
CA SER A 232 27.57 1.93 -2.54
C SER A 232 28.89 1.25 -2.18
N LYS A 233 29.50 0.52 -3.13
CA LYS A 233 30.68 -0.32 -2.88
C LYS A 233 31.89 0.53 -2.52
N GLN A 234 32.16 1.57 -3.30
CA GLN A 234 33.24 2.51 -3.03
C GLN A 234 33.03 3.22 -1.69
N THR A 235 31.81 3.71 -1.43
CA THR A 235 31.48 4.43 -0.19
C THR A 235 31.73 3.56 1.04
N VAL A 236 31.24 2.31 1.03
CA VAL A 236 31.45 1.37 2.14
C VAL A 236 32.93 1.10 2.34
N GLN A 237 33.70 0.83 1.27
CA GLN A 237 35.14 0.57 1.41
C GLN A 237 35.90 1.77 2.01
N GLU A 238 35.55 2.99 1.61
CA GLU A 238 36.17 4.21 2.14
C GLU A 238 35.91 4.37 3.65
N TYR A 239 34.67 4.17 4.10
CA TYR A 239 34.34 4.23 5.52
C TYR A 239 34.90 3.05 6.32
N VAL A 240 34.99 1.84 5.74
CA VAL A 240 35.69 0.73 6.37
C VAL A 240 37.15 1.08 6.62
N ASN A 241 37.86 1.58 5.60
CA ASN A 241 39.26 1.98 5.73
C ASN A 241 39.46 3.10 6.77
N LEU A 242 38.51 4.05 6.85
CA LEU A 242 38.54 5.14 7.81
C LEU A 242 38.36 4.64 9.25
N LEU A 243 37.38 3.76 9.48
CA LEU A 243 36.97 3.34 10.82
C LEU A 243 37.83 2.24 11.38
N ARG A 244 38.32 1.32 10.54
CA ARG A 244 38.99 0.09 10.99
C ARG A 244 40.08 0.32 12.04
N PRO A 245 40.95 1.35 11.93
CA PRO A 245 41.97 1.61 12.96
C PRO A 245 41.44 2.00 14.34
N TYR A 246 40.17 2.40 14.46
CA TYR A 246 39.58 2.97 15.66
C TYR A 246 38.51 2.08 16.30
N VAL A 247 37.99 1.09 15.58
CA VAL A 247 36.91 0.22 16.06
C VAL A 247 37.28 -1.26 16.03
N ASN A 248 36.80 -2.01 17.01
CA ASN A 248 37.02 -3.45 17.09
C ASN A 248 36.20 -4.22 16.05
N VAL A 249 34.97 -3.78 15.79
CA VAL A 249 33.98 -4.45 14.90
C VAL A 249 33.38 -3.43 13.93
N ILE A 250 33.19 -3.80 12.66
CA ILE A 250 32.48 -3.01 11.65
C ILE A 250 31.17 -3.71 11.26
N VAL A 251 30.08 -2.97 11.44
CA VAL A 251 28.73 -3.33 11.00
C VAL A 251 28.34 -2.41 9.84
N VAL A 252 27.80 -2.99 8.78
CA VAL A 252 27.09 -2.21 7.75
C VAL A 252 25.59 -2.37 7.97
N LEU A 253 24.91 -1.28 8.30
CA LEU A 253 23.46 -1.18 8.46
C LEU A 253 22.89 -0.57 7.17
N THR A 254 22.01 -1.28 6.47
CA THR A 254 21.65 -0.94 5.09
C THR A 254 20.16 -1.04 4.83
N HIS A 255 19.67 -0.15 3.96
CA HIS A 255 18.34 -0.23 3.35
C HIS A 255 18.43 -0.40 1.82
N LEU A 256 19.57 -0.85 1.27
CA LEU A 256 19.78 -0.97 -0.18
C LEU A 256 18.98 -2.12 -0.82
N GLY A 257 18.64 -3.14 -0.02
CA GLY A 257 17.97 -4.35 -0.46
C GLY A 257 18.93 -5.49 -0.77
N LEU A 258 18.42 -6.72 -0.65
CA LEU A 258 19.22 -7.95 -0.63
C LEU A 258 20.30 -7.99 -1.72
N GLY A 259 19.93 -7.81 -3.00
CA GLY A 259 20.88 -7.93 -4.12
C GLY A 259 22.05 -6.96 -4.04
N GLU A 260 21.81 -5.69 -3.68
CA GLU A 260 22.86 -4.70 -3.53
C GLU A 260 23.70 -4.96 -2.27
N ASP A 261 23.10 -5.44 -1.18
CA ASP A 261 23.84 -5.86 0.02
C ASP A 261 24.83 -7.01 -0.30
N GLU A 262 24.44 -7.98 -1.14
CA GLU A 262 25.34 -9.04 -1.60
C GLU A 262 26.52 -8.48 -2.42
N GLU A 263 26.24 -7.53 -3.31
CA GLU A 263 27.25 -6.88 -4.15
C GLU A 263 28.21 -6.03 -3.30
N VAL A 264 27.72 -5.31 -2.30
CA VAL A 264 28.57 -4.58 -1.34
C VAL A 264 29.55 -5.54 -0.67
N ILE A 265 29.09 -6.67 -0.14
CA ILE A 265 29.97 -7.63 0.53
C ILE A 265 31.01 -8.19 -0.44
N ARG A 266 30.60 -8.65 -1.63
CA ARG A 266 31.51 -9.28 -2.62
C ARG A 266 32.60 -8.33 -3.13
N ASN A 267 32.37 -7.03 -3.07
CA ASN A 267 33.25 -6.02 -3.64
C ASN A 267 33.95 -5.15 -2.58
N THR A 268 33.94 -5.56 -1.31
CA THR A 268 34.62 -4.86 -0.22
C THR A 268 35.47 -5.82 0.62
N ARG A 269 36.23 -5.27 1.57
CA ARG A 269 37.07 -5.98 2.56
C ARG A 269 36.82 -5.38 3.93
N GLY A 270 36.90 -6.19 4.99
CA GLY A 270 36.96 -5.71 6.39
C GLY A 270 35.61 -5.45 7.09
N ILE A 271 34.48 -5.79 6.46
CA ILE A 271 33.13 -5.78 7.07
C ILE A 271 32.93 -7.02 7.93
N ASP A 272 32.48 -6.90 9.19
CA ASP A 272 32.29 -8.08 10.05
C ASP A 272 30.88 -8.67 9.95
N MET A 273 29.87 -7.84 9.69
CA MET A 273 28.48 -8.27 9.51
C MET A 273 27.64 -7.18 8.81
N VAL A 274 26.57 -7.60 8.13
CA VAL A 274 25.65 -6.72 7.42
C VAL A 274 24.21 -6.99 7.84
N PHE A 275 23.47 -5.92 8.16
CA PHE A 275 22.05 -5.96 8.50
C PHE A 275 21.25 -5.10 7.53
N GLY A 276 20.34 -5.73 6.78
CA GLY A 276 19.62 -5.11 5.68
C GLY A 276 18.10 -5.05 5.84
N GLY A 277 17.46 -4.30 4.94
CA GLY A 277 16.01 -4.08 4.85
C GLY A 277 15.49 -3.99 3.42
N HIS A 278 14.41 -3.24 3.20
CA HIS A 278 13.81 -2.84 1.91
C HIS A 278 12.96 -3.90 1.20
N LEU A 279 13.41 -5.15 1.17
CA LEU A 279 12.75 -6.22 0.41
C LEU A 279 11.84 -7.13 1.26
N HIS A 280 11.72 -6.84 2.56
CA HIS A 280 10.86 -7.56 3.51
C HIS A 280 11.19 -9.05 3.65
N VAL A 281 12.44 -9.42 3.33
CA VAL A 281 12.90 -10.81 3.38
C VAL A 281 13.39 -11.15 4.79
N VAL A 282 13.19 -12.41 5.21
CA VAL A 282 13.80 -12.94 6.44
C VAL A 282 14.90 -13.91 6.06
N LEU A 283 16.13 -13.67 6.51
CA LEU A 283 17.26 -14.60 6.36
C LEU A 283 17.49 -15.36 7.68
N ASN A 284 16.90 -16.55 7.78
CA ASN A 284 17.08 -17.43 8.94
C ASN A 284 17.38 -18.88 8.48
N PRO A 285 18.64 -19.34 8.54
CA PRO A 285 19.83 -18.67 9.10
C PRO A 285 20.35 -17.52 8.20
N PRO A 286 21.32 -16.71 8.70
CA PRO A 286 21.95 -15.63 7.93
C PRO A 286 22.62 -16.16 6.66
N LYS A 287 22.63 -15.36 5.61
CA LYS A 287 23.30 -15.72 4.36
C LYS A 287 24.79 -15.36 4.47
N LEU A 288 25.66 -16.36 4.32
CA LEU A 288 27.11 -16.14 4.33
C LEU A 288 27.62 -15.81 2.93
N ILE A 289 28.33 -14.69 2.79
CA ILE A 289 28.84 -14.20 1.51
C ILE A 289 30.35 -13.93 1.63
N PRO A 290 31.18 -14.44 0.71
CA PRO A 290 32.60 -14.15 0.73
C PRO A 290 32.85 -12.70 0.31
N ASP A 291 33.68 -12.00 1.09
CA ASP A 291 34.24 -10.71 0.71
C ASP A 291 35.42 -10.86 -0.28
N LEU A 292 36.09 -9.77 -0.64
CA LEU A 292 37.22 -9.82 -1.57
C LEU A 292 38.46 -10.57 -1.03
N ASP A 293 38.56 -10.80 0.28
CA ASP A 293 39.59 -11.63 0.92
C ASP A 293 39.15 -13.10 1.06
N GLY A 294 37.90 -13.41 0.68
CA GLY A 294 37.32 -14.74 0.82
C GLY A 294 36.79 -15.03 2.22
N ARG A 295 36.73 -14.03 3.11
CA ARG A 295 36.16 -14.16 4.46
C ARG A 295 34.64 -14.16 4.37
N MET A 296 33.99 -15.08 5.08
CA MET A 296 32.54 -15.23 5.03
C MET A 296 31.87 -14.20 5.95
N VAL A 297 31.21 -13.21 5.36
CA VAL A 297 30.47 -12.17 6.07
C VAL A 297 28.99 -12.58 6.17
N PRO A 298 28.39 -12.60 7.38
CA PRO A 298 26.96 -12.84 7.54
C PRO A 298 26.14 -11.62 7.11
N LEU A 299 25.14 -11.89 6.27
CA LEU A 299 24.08 -10.98 5.86
C LEU A 299 22.77 -11.39 6.52
N VAL A 300 22.17 -10.46 7.24
CA VAL A 300 20.94 -10.64 8.01
C VAL A 300 19.87 -9.68 7.51
N HIS A 301 18.66 -10.17 7.31
CA HIS A 301 17.46 -9.36 7.13
C HIS A 301 16.38 -9.92 8.09
N SER A 302 15.74 -9.04 8.86
CA SER A 302 14.76 -9.42 9.91
C SER A 302 13.32 -9.51 9.41
N GLY A 303 13.06 -9.19 8.15
CA GLY A 303 11.72 -9.15 7.56
C GLY A 303 11.14 -7.74 7.56
N ALA A 304 9.85 -7.64 7.88
CA ALA A 304 9.11 -6.38 7.90
C ALA A 304 7.93 -6.49 8.87
N PHE A 305 7.25 -5.35 9.04
CA PHE A 305 5.97 -5.22 9.73
C PHE A 305 6.01 -5.57 11.22
N LEU A 306 7.20 -5.59 11.82
CA LEU A 306 7.41 -6.09 13.17
C LEU A 306 6.88 -7.52 13.38
N LYS A 307 6.80 -8.33 12.31
CA LYS A 307 6.49 -9.78 12.43
C LYS A 307 7.53 -10.51 13.27
N TYR A 308 8.78 -10.06 13.19
CA TYR A 308 9.91 -10.65 13.88
C TYR A 308 10.81 -9.58 14.48
N VAL A 309 11.44 -9.92 15.60
CA VAL A 309 12.63 -9.24 16.11
C VAL A 309 13.83 -10.16 15.85
N GLY A 310 14.82 -9.69 15.08
CA GLY A 310 16.04 -10.44 14.82
C GLY A 310 16.97 -10.39 16.02
N ARG A 311 17.50 -11.54 16.45
CA ARG A 311 18.59 -11.64 17.42
C ARG A 311 19.78 -12.34 16.78
N PHE A 312 20.88 -11.62 16.60
CA PHE A 312 22.15 -12.16 16.13
C PHE A 312 23.14 -12.21 17.30
N ASP A 313 23.69 -13.38 17.60
CA ASP A 313 24.70 -13.57 18.65
C ASP A 313 26.04 -13.89 17.99
N GLY A 314 26.99 -12.96 18.04
CA GLY A 314 28.34 -13.13 17.50
C GLY A 314 29.36 -13.44 18.60
N VAL A 315 30.25 -14.40 18.32
CA VAL A 315 31.44 -14.66 19.13
C VAL A 315 32.66 -14.24 18.33
N PHE A 316 33.49 -13.42 18.94
CA PHE A 316 34.67 -12.83 18.32
C PHE A 316 35.96 -13.22 19.06
N THR A 317 37.04 -13.33 18.29
CA THR A 317 38.41 -13.46 18.79
C THR A 317 39.25 -12.30 18.27
N THR A 318 40.40 -12.02 18.88
CA THR A 318 41.34 -11.06 18.31
C THR A 318 41.96 -11.60 17.03
N ASP A 319 42.08 -10.75 16.02
CA ASP A 319 42.85 -11.04 14.82
C ASP A 319 44.34 -11.33 15.19
N PRO A 320 44.92 -12.45 14.73
CA PRO A 320 46.31 -12.80 15.04
C PRO A 320 47.33 -11.77 14.56
N ASP A 321 47.08 -11.14 13.41
CA ASP A 321 47.96 -10.20 12.72
C ASP A 321 47.70 -8.76 13.19
N GLU A 322 46.43 -8.42 13.48
CA GLU A 322 46.02 -7.11 13.99
C GLU A 322 45.21 -7.22 15.29
N PRO A 323 45.84 -7.42 16.46
CA PRO A 323 45.14 -7.81 17.70
C PRO A 323 44.15 -6.81 18.29
N TRP A 324 44.07 -5.62 17.70
CA TRP A 324 43.07 -4.61 18.00
C TRP A 324 41.73 -4.88 17.30
N ASN A 325 41.74 -5.62 16.20
CA ASN A 325 40.57 -6.03 15.44
C ASN A 325 39.99 -7.32 16.03
N LEU A 326 38.66 -7.38 16.06
CA LEU A 326 37.94 -8.58 16.45
C LEU A 326 37.38 -9.26 15.21
N GLU A 327 37.73 -10.54 15.04
CA GLU A 327 37.24 -11.39 13.96
C GLU A 327 36.09 -12.26 14.46
N LEU A 328 34.99 -12.29 13.70
CA LEU A 328 33.84 -13.15 13.97
C LEU A 328 34.21 -14.62 13.70
N VAL A 329 34.16 -15.46 14.74
CA VAL A 329 34.50 -16.90 14.62
C VAL A 329 33.29 -17.82 14.61
N SER A 330 32.17 -17.37 15.18
CA SER A 330 30.90 -18.10 15.13
C SER A 330 29.74 -17.15 15.38
N HIS A 331 28.58 -17.50 14.86
CA HIS A 331 27.35 -16.78 15.13
C HIS A 331 26.14 -17.71 15.25
N ASP A 332 25.12 -17.25 15.96
CA ASP A 332 23.76 -17.81 15.92
C ASP A 332 22.78 -16.68 15.57
N TYR A 333 21.65 -17.03 14.96
CA TYR A 333 20.61 -16.05 14.64
C TYR A 333 19.22 -16.65 14.79
N LYS A 334 18.31 -15.85 15.31
CA LYS A 334 16.90 -16.20 15.45
C LYS A 334 16.03 -15.01 15.05
N ALA A 335 15.09 -15.27 14.14
CA ALA A 335 13.94 -14.39 13.95
C ALA A 335 12.89 -14.77 15.01
N ILE A 336 12.68 -13.92 16.00
CA ILE A 336 11.76 -14.17 17.11
C ILE A 336 10.36 -13.68 16.70
N PRO A 337 9.35 -14.57 16.57
CA PRO A 337 7.99 -14.17 16.22
C PRO A 337 7.40 -13.17 17.22
N VAL A 338 6.67 -12.18 16.70
CA VAL A 338 5.91 -11.21 17.49
C VAL A 338 4.43 -11.51 17.31
N ASP A 339 3.84 -12.17 18.30
CA ASP A 339 2.45 -12.63 18.28
C ASP A 339 1.79 -12.44 19.65
N SER A 340 0.54 -12.86 19.81
CA SER A 340 -0.22 -12.67 21.06
C SER A 340 0.31 -13.44 22.27
N THR A 341 1.25 -14.37 22.09
CA THR A 341 1.90 -15.08 23.20
C THR A 341 2.92 -14.20 23.93
N ILE A 342 3.33 -13.10 23.31
CA ILE A 342 4.29 -12.14 23.84
C ILE A 342 3.51 -11.04 24.58
N PRO A 343 3.79 -10.78 25.87
CA PRO A 343 3.16 -9.68 26.58
C PRO A 343 3.64 -8.34 26.03
N GLU A 344 2.80 -7.32 26.14
CA GLU A 344 3.15 -5.96 25.78
C GLU A 344 4.05 -5.32 26.85
N ASP A 345 5.00 -4.48 26.42
CA ASP A 345 5.81 -3.66 27.32
C ASP A 345 5.00 -2.48 27.88
N PRO A 346 4.83 -2.36 29.21
CA PRO A 346 3.96 -1.34 29.80
C PRO A 346 4.37 0.11 29.50
N ALA A 347 5.68 0.38 29.39
CA ALA A 347 6.15 1.73 29.11
C ALA A 347 5.82 2.13 27.66
N LEU A 348 6.04 1.21 26.72
CA LEU A 348 5.69 1.48 25.33
C LEU A 348 4.17 1.49 25.10
N THR A 349 3.39 0.64 25.76
CA THR A 349 1.91 0.75 25.74
C THR A 349 1.46 2.13 26.23
N HIS A 350 2.12 2.69 27.26
CA HIS A 350 1.81 4.04 27.74
C HIS A 350 2.14 5.13 26.70
N VAL A 351 3.28 5.01 26.01
CA VAL A 351 3.66 5.91 24.90
C VAL A 351 2.66 5.81 23.74
N MET A 352 2.17 4.60 23.42
CA MET A 352 1.26 4.37 22.30
C MET A 352 -0.20 4.75 22.57
N ALA A 353 -0.65 4.69 23.83
CA ALA A 353 -2.04 4.95 24.23
C ALA A 353 -2.67 6.25 23.68
N PRO A 354 -2.01 7.43 23.71
CA PRO A 354 -2.61 8.65 23.14
C PRO A 354 -2.84 8.56 21.62
N TYR A 355 -1.93 7.91 20.88
CA TYR A 355 -2.08 7.73 19.43
C TYR A 355 -3.22 6.79 19.08
N GLU A 356 -3.32 5.66 19.79
CA GLU A 356 -4.41 4.71 19.59
C GLU A 356 -5.79 5.33 19.91
N LEU A 357 -5.87 6.11 20.99
CA LEU A 357 -7.09 6.82 21.36
C LEU A 357 -7.49 7.88 20.33
N GLU A 358 -6.55 8.65 19.82
CA GLU A 358 -6.86 9.67 18.81
C GLU A 358 -7.18 9.04 17.45
N LEU A 359 -6.47 7.98 17.07
CA LEU A 359 -6.74 7.23 15.85
C LEU A 359 -8.16 6.63 15.85
N SER A 360 -8.55 5.97 16.95
CA SER A 360 -9.88 5.36 17.10
C SER A 360 -11.03 6.39 17.12
N ARG A 361 -10.76 7.65 17.47
CA ARG A 361 -11.75 8.73 17.37
C ARG A 361 -11.97 9.22 15.95
N ARG A 362 -10.95 9.15 15.10
CA ARG A 362 -10.97 9.67 13.73
C ARG A 362 -11.41 8.62 12.72
N ILE A 363 -10.96 7.38 12.92
CA ILE A 363 -11.13 6.30 11.97
C ILE A 363 -11.64 5.07 12.71
N ASP A 364 -12.83 4.60 12.32
CA ASP A 364 -13.33 3.30 12.75
C ASP A 364 -12.68 2.19 11.91
N LEU A 365 -11.49 1.76 12.34
CA LEU A 365 -10.71 0.72 11.67
C LEU A 365 -11.44 -0.63 11.60
N ARG A 366 -12.40 -0.89 12.52
CA ARG A 366 -13.17 -2.14 12.58
C ARG A 366 -14.44 -2.09 11.72
N LYS A 367 -14.78 -0.95 11.12
CA LYS A 367 -15.93 -0.85 10.21
C LYS A 367 -15.76 -1.84 9.07
N VAL A 368 -16.68 -2.79 8.97
CA VAL A 368 -16.79 -3.71 7.83
C VAL A 368 -17.38 -2.94 6.65
N ILE A 369 -16.69 -2.96 5.52
CA ILE A 369 -17.10 -2.29 4.26
C ILE A 369 -17.57 -3.29 3.20
N GLY A 370 -17.29 -4.59 3.38
CA GLY A 370 -17.74 -5.63 2.47
C GLY A 370 -17.26 -7.01 2.87
N TYR A 371 -17.51 -7.98 1.99
CA TYR A 371 -17.13 -9.38 2.19
C TYR A 371 -16.59 -9.97 0.89
N THR A 372 -15.59 -10.83 0.97
CA THR A 372 -15.13 -11.64 -0.16
C THR A 372 -15.07 -13.13 0.19
N SER A 373 -15.56 -13.99 -0.71
CA SER A 373 -15.53 -15.45 -0.50
C SER A 373 -14.18 -16.09 -0.83
N GLN A 374 -13.26 -15.34 -1.43
CA GLN A 374 -11.92 -15.78 -1.78
C GLN A 374 -10.91 -14.65 -1.52
N PRO A 375 -9.63 -14.97 -1.23
CA PRO A 375 -8.61 -13.95 -1.10
C PRO A 375 -8.39 -13.24 -2.45
N LEU A 376 -8.42 -11.91 -2.46
CA LEU A 376 -8.06 -11.11 -3.62
C LEU A 376 -6.57 -10.83 -3.57
N ARG A 377 -5.82 -11.58 -4.38
CA ARG A 377 -4.36 -11.50 -4.41
C ARG A 377 -3.89 -10.27 -5.18
N ARG A 378 -2.86 -9.60 -4.67
CA ARG A 378 -2.15 -8.48 -5.32
C ARG A 378 -1.24 -8.91 -6.47
N PHE A 379 -0.88 -10.19 -6.55
CA PHE A 379 -0.07 -10.75 -7.62
C PHE A 379 -0.80 -11.88 -8.34
N GLY A 380 -0.74 -11.86 -9.66
CA GLY A 380 -1.26 -12.93 -10.52
C GLY A 380 -0.33 -14.14 -10.51
N THR A 381 -0.88 -15.35 -10.61
CA THR A 381 -0.10 -16.60 -10.65
C THR A 381 0.70 -16.77 -11.94
N GLY A 382 0.29 -16.08 -13.02
CA GLY A 382 0.96 -16.11 -14.33
C GLY A 382 1.90 -14.92 -14.57
N GLY A 383 2.20 -14.11 -13.55
CA GLY A 383 3.00 -12.89 -13.70
C GLY A 383 2.26 -11.69 -14.32
N GLY A 384 1.13 -11.89 -15.00
CA GLY A 384 0.27 -10.82 -15.50
C GLY A 384 -0.66 -10.22 -14.44
N ASP A 385 -1.89 -9.93 -14.85
CA ASP A 385 -2.93 -9.33 -14.01
C ASP A 385 -3.24 -10.13 -12.73
N SER A 386 -3.64 -9.41 -11.69
CA SER A 386 -4.03 -9.96 -10.39
C SER A 386 -5.50 -9.65 -10.07
N PRO A 387 -6.20 -10.51 -9.31
CA PRO A 387 -7.60 -10.25 -8.94
C PRO A 387 -7.79 -8.89 -8.25
N LEU A 388 -6.91 -8.53 -7.31
CA LEU A 388 -7.02 -7.27 -6.58
C LEU A 388 -6.61 -6.07 -7.44
N GLY A 389 -5.60 -6.24 -8.29
CA GLY A 389 -5.20 -5.19 -9.24
C GLY A 389 -6.26 -4.87 -10.28
N ASN A 390 -6.95 -5.90 -10.79
CA ASN A 390 -8.08 -5.72 -11.70
C ASN A 390 -9.22 -4.98 -11.01
N PHE A 391 -9.58 -5.41 -9.79
CA PHE A 391 -10.63 -4.75 -9.01
C PHE A 391 -10.31 -3.28 -8.73
N LEU A 392 -9.07 -2.98 -8.33
CA LEU A 392 -8.59 -1.61 -8.13
C LEU A 392 -8.68 -0.79 -9.42
N ALA A 393 -8.18 -1.33 -10.54
CA ALA A 393 -8.19 -0.62 -11.80
C ALA A 393 -9.62 -0.38 -12.30
N ASP A 394 -10.52 -1.36 -12.16
CA ASP A 394 -11.95 -1.20 -12.46
C ASP A 394 -12.60 -0.12 -11.59
N ALA A 395 -12.32 -0.13 -10.27
CA ALA A 395 -12.82 0.88 -9.34
C ALA A 395 -12.38 2.29 -9.76
N MET A 396 -11.13 2.47 -10.20
CA MET A 396 -10.65 3.74 -10.74
C MET A 396 -11.34 4.11 -12.06
N LEU A 397 -11.46 3.16 -12.98
CA LEU A 397 -12.00 3.36 -14.32
C LEU A 397 -13.45 3.88 -14.26
N LEU A 398 -14.26 3.26 -13.40
CA LEU A 398 -15.70 3.44 -13.29
C LEU A 398 -16.12 4.51 -12.28
N ARG A 399 -15.18 5.06 -11.50
CA ARG A 399 -15.47 6.06 -10.48
C ARG A 399 -16.15 7.29 -11.07
N GLU A 400 -17.27 7.71 -10.47
CA GLU A 400 -17.93 8.96 -10.83
C GLU A 400 -16.93 10.12 -10.77
N ARG A 401 -16.98 11.04 -11.75
CA ARG A 401 -16.00 12.13 -11.98
C ARG A 401 -14.65 11.68 -12.53
N VAL A 402 -14.33 10.39 -12.55
CA VAL A 402 -13.15 9.84 -13.23
C VAL A 402 -13.53 9.34 -14.62
N GLU A 403 -14.43 8.36 -14.75
CA GLU A 403 -14.98 7.80 -16.02
C GLU A 403 -13.97 7.83 -17.18
N ALA A 404 -13.00 6.93 -17.15
CA ALA A 404 -11.91 6.85 -18.12
C ALA A 404 -12.10 5.74 -19.16
N ASP A 405 -11.38 5.81 -20.28
CA ASP A 405 -11.33 4.72 -21.27
C ASP A 405 -10.37 3.61 -20.83
N ILE A 406 -9.29 4.00 -20.16
CA ILE A 406 -8.24 3.11 -19.66
C ILE A 406 -7.89 3.58 -18.25
N SER A 407 -7.68 2.64 -17.33
CA SER A 407 -7.08 2.93 -16.03
C SER A 407 -5.88 2.04 -15.80
N ALA A 408 -4.88 2.55 -15.08
CA ALA A 408 -3.75 1.75 -14.67
C ALA A 408 -3.13 2.21 -13.36
N THR A 409 -2.58 1.26 -12.62
CA THR A 409 -1.92 1.50 -11.33
C THR A 409 -0.76 0.54 -11.14
N ASN A 410 0.28 0.96 -10.45
CA ASN A 410 1.49 0.16 -10.28
C ASN A 410 1.26 -0.95 -9.23
N SER A 411 1.70 -2.18 -9.53
CA SER A 411 1.51 -3.35 -8.65
C SER A 411 2.19 -3.23 -7.29
N LEU A 412 3.17 -2.33 -7.15
CA LEU A 412 3.84 -2.03 -5.88
C LEU A 412 3.06 -1.07 -4.98
N GLY A 413 2.06 -0.35 -5.52
CA GLY A 413 1.13 0.48 -4.74
C GLY A 413 0.11 -0.33 -3.96
N ILE A 414 -0.12 -1.60 -4.36
CA ILE A 414 -0.91 -2.58 -3.63
C ILE A 414 0.05 -3.31 -2.67
N ARG A 415 -0.16 -3.23 -1.36
CA ARG A 415 0.82 -3.66 -0.34
C ARG A 415 0.45 -4.96 0.37
N ALA A 416 -0.83 -5.32 0.37
CA ALA A 416 -1.32 -6.57 0.94
C ALA A 416 -2.39 -7.19 0.03
N ASP A 417 -2.69 -8.47 0.27
CA ASP A 417 -3.88 -9.12 -0.27
C ASP A 417 -5.11 -8.68 0.54
N ILE A 418 -6.31 -8.81 -0.03
CA ILE A 418 -7.55 -8.80 0.75
C ILE A 418 -7.86 -10.25 1.10
N ASN A 419 -7.93 -10.56 2.39
CA ASN A 419 -8.17 -11.91 2.89
C ASN A 419 -9.63 -12.32 2.66
N ARG A 420 -9.90 -13.64 2.73
CA ARG A 420 -11.26 -14.17 2.68
C ARG A 420 -12.03 -13.72 3.92
N GLY A 421 -13.29 -13.35 3.75
CA GLY A 421 -14.20 -12.98 4.84
C GLY A 421 -14.52 -11.50 4.84
N GLU A 422 -14.55 -10.90 6.04
CA GLU A 422 -14.80 -9.48 6.25
C GLU A 422 -13.69 -8.62 5.68
N ILE A 423 -14.09 -7.57 4.96
CA ILE A 423 -13.20 -6.51 4.51
C ILE A 423 -13.46 -5.31 5.40
N THR A 424 -12.45 -4.90 6.16
CA THR A 424 -12.53 -3.79 7.10
C THR A 424 -11.79 -2.55 6.59
N VAL A 425 -12.07 -1.39 7.18
CA VAL A 425 -11.30 -0.17 6.92
C VAL A 425 -9.81 -0.38 7.22
N ASP A 426 -9.46 -1.09 8.31
CA ASP A 426 -8.06 -1.42 8.61
C ASP A 426 -7.37 -2.16 7.46
N GLN A 427 -8.04 -3.19 6.93
CA GLN A 427 -7.52 -3.95 5.80
C GLN A 427 -7.30 -3.06 4.57
N MET A 428 -8.15 -2.06 4.33
CA MET A 428 -7.98 -1.12 3.22
C MET A 428 -6.76 -0.21 3.38
N TYR A 429 -6.43 0.23 4.60
CA TYR A 429 -5.18 0.94 4.85
C TYR A 429 -3.96 0.04 4.70
N ASN A 430 -4.09 -1.25 5.04
CA ASN A 430 -3.01 -2.22 4.87
C ASN A 430 -2.74 -2.53 3.39
N VAL A 431 -3.80 -2.60 2.59
CA VAL A 431 -3.72 -2.86 1.15
C VAL A 431 -3.29 -1.62 0.38
N PHE A 432 -3.84 -0.44 0.70
CA PHE A 432 -3.56 0.84 0.04
C PHE A 432 -3.11 1.89 1.07
N PRO A 433 -1.87 1.82 1.60
CA PRO A 433 -1.46 2.72 2.68
C PRO A 433 -1.20 4.16 2.21
N PHE A 434 -0.80 4.32 0.95
CA PHE A 434 -0.53 5.63 0.38
C PHE A 434 -1.81 6.44 0.19
N PRO A 435 -1.85 7.73 0.59
CA PRO A 435 -2.97 8.63 0.35
C PRO A 435 -2.96 9.12 -1.11
N ASN A 436 -2.90 8.18 -2.06
CA ASN A 436 -2.88 8.49 -3.48
C ASN A 436 -4.26 8.94 -3.93
N THR A 437 -4.32 9.99 -4.76
CA THR A 437 -5.53 10.39 -5.47
C THR A 437 -5.51 9.89 -6.90
N ILE A 438 -6.69 9.81 -7.53
CA ILE A 438 -6.82 9.47 -8.95
C ILE A 438 -6.54 10.71 -9.80
N THR A 439 -5.60 10.60 -10.73
CA THR A 439 -5.28 11.61 -11.74
C THR A 439 -5.75 11.13 -13.11
N THR A 440 -6.43 12.01 -13.84
CA THR A 440 -6.83 11.76 -15.24
C THR A 440 -5.95 12.54 -16.20
N MET A 441 -5.75 12.01 -17.40
CA MET A 441 -5.09 12.67 -18.51
C MET A 441 -5.56 12.08 -19.84
N THR A 442 -5.11 12.65 -20.95
CA THR A 442 -5.38 12.13 -22.30
C THR A 442 -4.09 11.56 -22.87
N LEU A 443 -4.13 10.32 -23.34
CA LEU A 443 -3.03 9.66 -24.06
C LEU A 443 -3.47 9.33 -25.49
N SER A 444 -2.63 9.63 -26.47
CA SER A 444 -2.75 9.09 -27.82
C SER A 444 -2.50 7.57 -27.83
N GLY A 445 -2.95 6.87 -28.87
CA GLY A 445 -2.67 5.44 -29.02
C GLY A 445 -1.18 5.13 -29.05
N ASN A 446 -0.34 6.02 -29.58
CA ASN A 446 1.11 5.88 -29.50
C ASN A 446 1.63 5.96 -28.07
N GLU A 447 1.15 6.91 -27.27
CA GLU A 447 1.54 7.06 -25.87
C GLU A 447 1.05 5.88 -25.00
N VAL A 448 -0.13 5.32 -25.31
CA VAL A 448 -0.62 4.07 -24.69
C VAL A 448 0.31 2.90 -25.02
N GLN A 449 0.72 2.75 -26.29
CA GLN A 449 1.69 1.72 -26.69
C GLN A 449 3.03 1.90 -25.96
N GLU A 450 3.55 3.13 -25.88
CA GLU A 450 4.81 3.42 -25.18
C GLU A 450 4.73 3.12 -23.68
N LEU A 451 3.62 3.46 -23.02
CA LEU A 451 3.36 3.12 -21.63
C LEU A 451 3.41 1.60 -21.38
N LEU A 452 2.76 0.83 -22.25
CA LEU A 452 2.68 -0.63 -22.13
C LEU A 452 4.00 -1.31 -22.54
N ASP A 453 4.72 -0.76 -23.52
CA ASP A 453 6.08 -1.20 -23.88
C ASP A 453 7.03 -1.01 -22.70
N PHE A 454 6.99 0.16 -22.05
CA PHE A 454 7.76 0.43 -20.84
C PHE A 454 7.42 -0.55 -19.71
N ASN A 455 6.12 -0.79 -19.46
CA ASN A 455 5.72 -1.80 -18.48
C ASN A 455 6.30 -3.18 -18.83
N THR A 456 6.19 -3.62 -20.09
CA THR A 456 6.69 -4.93 -20.53
C THR A 456 8.19 -5.05 -20.33
N TYR A 457 8.93 -4.01 -20.72
CA TYR A 457 10.36 -3.92 -20.52
C TYR A 457 10.76 -4.04 -19.04
N ARG A 458 10.10 -3.28 -18.16
CA ARG A 458 10.34 -3.35 -16.70
C ARG A 458 9.97 -4.71 -16.12
N SER A 459 8.90 -5.31 -16.62
CA SER A 459 8.39 -6.60 -16.16
C SER A 459 9.34 -7.75 -16.51
N ALA A 460 10.03 -7.67 -17.66
CA ALA A 460 11.05 -8.67 -18.03
C ALA A 460 12.16 -8.79 -16.97
N GLY A 461 12.63 -7.66 -16.43
CA GLY A 461 13.59 -7.62 -15.32
C GLY A 461 13.06 -8.16 -13.98
N ARG A 462 11.76 -8.48 -13.90
CA ARG A 462 11.07 -9.01 -12.71
C ARG A 462 10.60 -10.46 -12.91
N GLY A 463 11.27 -11.22 -13.79
CA GLY A 463 10.84 -12.57 -14.12
C GLY A 463 9.54 -12.61 -14.92
N CYS A 464 9.30 -11.58 -15.73
CA CYS A 464 8.05 -11.35 -16.46
C CYS A 464 6.81 -11.17 -15.55
N ALA A 465 7.00 -10.61 -14.36
CA ALA A 465 5.92 -10.18 -13.48
C ALA A 465 5.59 -8.69 -13.69
N THR A 466 4.33 -8.39 -13.99
CA THR A 466 3.87 -7.07 -14.40
C THR A 466 4.09 -6.00 -13.32
N GLN A 467 4.56 -4.82 -13.73
CA GLN A 467 4.57 -3.62 -12.89
C GLN A 467 3.25 -2.87 -12.91
N LEU A 468 2.35 -3.19 -13.83
CA LEU A 468 1.11 -2.46 -14.06
C LEU A 468 -0.10 -3.37 -13.91
N GLN A 469 -1.13 -2.91 -13.23
CA GLN A 469 -2.48 -3.47 -13.21
C GLN A 469 -3.38 -2.53 -13.99
N VAL A 470 -4.25 -3.06 -14.85
CA VAL A 470 -4.98 -2.25 -15.84
C VAL A 470 -6.47 -2.58 -15.87
N ALA A 471 -7.28 -1.62 -16.30
CA ALA A 471 -8.64 -1.84 -16.76
C ALA A 471 -8.91 -1.02 -18.03
N GLY A 472 -9.90 -1.43 -18.82
CA GLY A 472 -10.19 -0.80 -20.11
C GLY A 472 -9.21 -1.15 -21.24
N VAL A 473 -8.19 -1.98 -20.97
CA VAL A 473 -7.21 -2.44 -21.97
C VAL A 473 -6.76 -3.88 -21.70
N GLU A 474 -6.52 -4.63 -22.76
CA GLU A 474 -5.93 -5.99 -22.76
C GLU A 474 -4.68 -5.98 -23.66
N TYR A 475 -3.60 -6.64 -23.24
CA TYR A 475 -2.37 -6.74 -24.02
C TYR A 475 -1.50 -7.92 -23.56
N GLU A 476 -0.54 -8.31 -24.38
CA GLU A 476 0.41 -9.39 -24.11
C GLU A 476 1.81 -8.81 -23.80
N LEU A 477 2.45 -9.36 -22.76
CA LEU A 477 3.82 -9.02 -22.35
C LEU A 477 4.84 -9.88 -23.12
N ASP A 478 5.53 -9.33 -24.11
CA ASP A 478 6.62 -10.03 -24.85
C ASP A 478 7.98 -9.84 -24.15
N CYS A 479 8.14 -10.44 -22.97
CA CYS A 479 9.39 -10.40 -22.20
C CYS A 479 10.56 -11.11 -22.92
N ASP A 480 10.27 -12.08 -23.78
CA ASP A 480 11.30 -12.81 -24.54
C ASP A 480 12.00 -11.89 -25.54
N THR A 481 11.24 -11.06 -26.24
CA THR A 481 11.83 -10.05 -27.14
C THR A 481 12.64 -9.02 -26.35
N VAL A 482 12.17 -8.60 -25.17
CA VAL A 482 12.97 -7.72 -24.28
C VAL A 482 14.32 -8.38 -23.95
N ASN A 483 14.31 -9.61 -23.42
CA ASN A 483 15.53 -10.30 -23.00
C ASN A 483 16.54 -10.47 -24.15
N LYS A 484 16.06 -10.75 -25.37
CA LYS A 484 16.91 -10.81 -26.57
C LYS A 484 17.55 -9.46 -26.88
N GLU A 485 16.78 -8.37 -26.80
CA GLU A 485 17.30 -7.02 -27.03
C GLU A 485 18.31 -6.59 -25.95
N VAL A 486 18.04 -6.87 -24.67
CA VAL A 486 19.00 -6.63 -23.57
C VAL A 486 20.31 -7.37 -23.83
N THR A 487 20.22 -8.66 -24.17
CA THR A 487 21.40 -9.48 -24.47
C THR A 487 22.19 -8.91 -25.64
N ARG A 488 21.50 -8.49 -26.71
CA ARG A 488 22.12 -7.86 -27.89
C ARG A 488 22.86 -6.57 -27.54
N VAL A 489 22.30 -5.72 -26.68
CA VAL A 489 22.93 -4.47 -26.22
C VAL A 489 24.18 -4.76 -25.38
N LEU A 490 24.08 -5.72 -24.46
CA LEU A 490 25.22 -6.13 -23.62
C LEU A 490 26.34 -6.76 -24.46
N ASP A 491 26.01 -7.62 -25.43
CA ASP A 491 26.96 -8.25 -26.35
C ASP A 491 27.66 -7.21 -27.26
N ALA A 492 27.00 -6.09 -27.55
CA ALA A 492 27.58 -4.97 -28.29
C ALA A 492 28.54 -4.11 -27.45
N GLY A 493 28.78 -4.45 -26.18
CA GLY A 493 29.63 -3.70 -25.26
C GLY A 493 29.08 -2.32 -24.89
N GLN A 494 27.79 -2.09 -25.13
CA GLN A 494 27.12 -0.85 -24.73
C GLN A 494 26.69 -0.96 -23.26
N VAL A 495 26.89 0.13 -22.50
CA VAL A 495 26.34 0.23 -21.15
C VAL A 495 24.83 0.28 -21.28
N TYR A 496 24.16 -0.60 -20.55
CA TYR A 496 22.72 -0.64 -20.51
C TYR A 496 22.19 0.55 -19.69
N GLU A 497 21.68 1.58 -20.35
CA GLU A 497 20.89 2.62 -19.69
C GLU A 497 19.47 2.10 -19.45
N PHE A 498 18.94 2.38 -18.25
CA PHE A 498 17.63 1.90 -17.76
C PHE A 498 16.40 2.41 -18.54
N GLU A 499 16.60 3.24 -19.57
CA GLU A 499 15.54 3.71 -20.47
C GLU A 499 15.81 3.18 -21.88
N TYR A 500 15.24 2.02 -22.21
CA TYR A 500 15.14 1.61 -23.60
C TYR A 500 14.24 2.60 -24.36
N ARG A 501 14.86 3.41 -25.24
CA ARG A 501 14.20 4.46 -26.03
C ARG A 501 14.18 4.14 -27.53
N ASP A 502 14.18 2.87 -27.93
CA ASP A 502 13.96 2.54 -29.33
C ASP A 502 12.46 2.32 -29.59
N PRO A 503 11.73 3.32 -30.12
CA PRO A 503 10.30 3.22 -30.35
C PRO A 503 9.95 2.23 -31.47
N SER A 504 10.93 1.73 -32.23
CA SER A 504 10.72 0.80 -33.34
C SER A 504 10.40 -0.62 -32.88
N THR A 505 10.86 -1.01 -31.69
CA THR A 505 10.56 -2.31 -31.10
C THR A 505 9.41 -2.18 -30.12
N LYS A 506 8.27 -2.80 -30.45
CA LYS A 506 7.11 -2.91 -29.56
C LYS A 506 7.25 -4.16 -28.71
N PHE A 507 7.12 -4.04 -27.40
CA PHE A 507 7.16 -5.16 -26.45
C PHE A 507 5.77 -5.55 -25.97
N ALA A 508 4.86 -4.59 -25.82
CA ALA A 508 3.45 -4.88 -25.62
C ALA A 508 2.81 -5.25 -26.96
N LYS A 509 2.20 -6.45 -27.03
CA LYS A 509 1.58 -7.00 -28.24
C LYS A 509 0.06 -7.08 -28.09
N ASN A 510 -0.62 -7.17 -29.23
CA ASN A 510 -2.06 -7.45 -29.31
C ASN A 510 -2.92 -6.53 -28.43
N ILE A 511 -2.55 -5.24 -28.35
CA ILE A 511 -3.23 -4.27 -27.50
C ILE A 511 -4.64 -4.01 -28.01
N ARG A 512 -5.63 -4.26 -27.13
CA ARG A 512 -7.05 -4.07 -27.39
C ARG A 512 -7.68 -3.20 -26.31
N ILE A 513 -8.42 -2.18 -26.73
CA ILE A 513 -9.21 -1.32 -25.84
C ILE A 513 -10.58 -1.95 -25.61
N ILE A 514 -11.01 -1.99 -24.36
CA ILE A 514 -12.28 -2.57 -23.94
C ILE A 514 -13.33 -1.45 -23.89
N ARG A 515 -14.33 -1.51 -24.78
CA ARG A 515 -15.37 -0.47 -24.92
C ARG A 515 -16.65 -0.73 -24.14
N GLY A 516 -16.76 -1.90 -23.50
CA GLY A 516 -17.90 -2.25 -22.64
C GLY A 516 -18.38 -3.69 -22.78
N LEU A 517 -19.58 -3.93 -22.25
CA LEU A 517 -20.28 -5.20 -22.33
C LEU A 517 -20.93 -5.39 -23.70
N CYS A 518 -21.05 -6.64 -24.12
CA CYS A 518 -21.79 -6.99 -25.32
C CYS A 518 -23.30 -6.83 -25.09
N ALA A 519 -24.02 -6.43 -26.13
CA ALA A 519 -25.47 -6.21 -26.06
C ALA A 519 -26.23 -7.51 -25.74
N ASN A 520 -25.73 -8.67 -26.20
CA ASN A 520 -26.30 -9.97 -25.86
C ASN A 520 -25.24 -11.10 -25.85
N ILE A 521 -25.39 -12.07 -24.94
CA ILE A 521 -24.48 -13.22 -24.80
C ILE A 521 -24.45 -14.11 -26.05
N SER A 522 -25.57 -14.17 -26.78
CA SER A 522 -25.69 -14.90 -28.05
C SER A 522 -24.86 -14.31 -29.20
N GLU A 523 -24.33 -13.09 -29.03
CA GLU A 523 -23.53 -12.37 -30.03
C GLU A 523 -22.02 -12.56 -29.86
N CYS A 524 -21.57 -13.33 -28.85
CA CYS A 524 -20.15 -13.66 -28.69
C CYS A 524 -19.65 -14.73 -29.69
N ALA A 525 -20.36 -14.89 -30.81
CA ALA A 525 -20.05 -15.83 -31.89
C ALA A 525 -19.32 -15.10 -33.04
N PRO A 526 -18.34 -15.75 -33.72
CA PRO A 526 -17.58 -15.11 -34.77
C PRO A 526 -18.49 -14.65 -35.92
N GLY A 527 -18.59 -13.34 -36.11
CA GLY A 527 -19.22 -12.73 -37.29
C GLY A 527 -20.46 -11.86 -37.07
N ILE A 528 -20.95 -11.67 -35.83
CA ILE A 528 -22.03 -10.72 -35.54
C ILE A 528 -21.68 -10.00 -34.23
N SER A 529 -21.40 -8.69 -34.31
CA SER A 529 -21.02 -7.92 -33.14
C SER A 529 -21.59 -6.51 -33.20
N VAL A 530 -22.48 -6.20 -32.27
CA VAL A 530 -22.97 -4.84 -32.09
C VAL A 530 -22.74 -4.48 -30.63
N CYS A 531 -21.81 -3.57 -30.39
CA CYS A 531 -21.62 -3.00 -29.06
C CYS A 531 -22.82 -2.13 -28.71
N THR A 532 -23.11 -1.98 -27.41
CA THR A 532 -24.20 -1.14 -26.92
C THR A 532 -24.08 0.35 -27.31
N ASP A 533 -22.93 0.75 -27.86
CA ASP A 533 -22.65 2.09 -28.41
C ASP A 533 -22.86 2.21 -29.94
N ASN A 534 -23.46 1.21 -30.60
CA ASN A 534 -23.82 1.21 -32.02
C ASN A 534 -22.61 1.23 -32.98
N ARG A 535 -21.42 0.81 -32.53
CA ARG A 535 -20.22 0.65 -33.38
C ARG A 535 -20.04 -0.80 -33.85
N THR A 536 -19.44 -1.00 -35.03
CA THR A 536 -19.13 -2.29 -35.67
C THR A 536 -17.98 -3.06 -35.00
N VAL A 537 -17.79 -2.89 -33.69
CA VAL A 537 -16.67 -3.47 -32.96
C VAL A 537 -17.00 -4.92 -32.56
N PRO A 538 -16.09 -5.90 -32.82
CA PRO A 538 -16.29 -7.30 -32.48
C PRO A 538 -16.53 -7.55 -30.97
N CYS A 539 -17.54 -8.38 -30.70
CA CYS A 539 -17.86 -8.94 -29.39
C CYS A 539 -17.22 -10.32 -29.34
N GLU A 540 -16.18 -10.45 -28.54
CA GLU A 540 -15.36 -11.67 -28.50
C GLU A 540 -15.20 -12.17 -27.07
N PHE A 541 -14.90 -13.46 -26.94
CA PHE A 541 -14.34 -13.98 -25.70
C PHE A 541 -12.87 -13.59 -25.60
N PRO A 542 -12.33 -13.37 -24.38
CA PRO A 542 -10.90 -13.36 -24.17
C PRO A 542 -10.28 -14.65 -24.72
N THR A 543 -9.05 -14.57 -25.23
CA THR A 543 -8.36 -15.73 -25.82
C THR A 543 -8.34 -16.90 -24.83
N GLY A 544 -9.00 -18.01 -25.17
CA GLY A 544 -9.07 -19.22 -24.34
C GLY A 544 -10.15 -19.25 -23.25
N SER A 545 -10.98 -18.20 -23.13
CA SER A 545 -12.12 -18.17 -22.20
C SER A 545 -13.42 -18.63 -22.88
N THR A 546 -14.23 -19.39 -22.15
CA THR A 546 -15.63 -19.70 -22.52
C THR A 546 -16.62 -19.13 -21.50
N ASP A 547 -16.13 -18.33 -20.54
CA ASP A 547 -16.98 -17.70 -19.54
C ASP A 547 -17.80 -16.60 -20.18
N VAL A 548 -19.11 -16.81 -20.16
CA VAL A 548 -20.13 -15.91 -20.70
C VAL A 548 -20.02 -14.50 -20.11
N GLY A 549 -19.62 -14.38 -18.83
CA GLY A 549 -19.40 -13.09 -18.16
C GLY A 549 -18.16 -12.32 -18.64
N SER A 550 -17.27 -12.97 -19.40
CA SER A 550 -16.01 -12.39 -19.89
C SER A 550 -16.08 -11.79 -21.30
N CYS A 551 -17.24 -11.92 -21.97
CA CYS A 551 -17.45 -11.36 -23.30
C CYS A 551 -17.48 -9.83 -23.26
N ARG A 552 -16.66 -9.19 -24.11
CA ARG A 552 -16.43 -7.74 -24.13
C ARG A 552 -16.25 -7.24 -25.55
N CYS A 553 -16.63 -5.99 -25.76
CA CYS A 553 -16.32 -5.24 -26.97
C CYS A 553 -14.84 -4.86 -26.99
N ARG A 554 -14.10 -5.31 -28.01
CA ARG A 554 -12.65 -5.07 -28.14
C ARG A 554 -12.32 -4.41 -29.46
N GLU A 555 -11.58 -3.30 -29.41
CA GLU A 555 -11.00 -2.67 -30.59
C GLU A 555 -9.48 -2.70 -30.52
N LEU A 556 -8.80 -2.91 -31.65
CA LEU A 556 -7.34 -2.73 -31.71
C LEU A 556 -7.01 -1.26 -31.40
N LEU A 557 -5.94 -1.07 -30.63
CA LEU A 557 -5.40 0.26 -30.34
C LEU A 557 -5.19 1.05 -31.64
N GLN A 558 -5.76 2.24 -31.71
CA GLN A 558 -5.63 3.12 -32.87
C GLN A 558 -4.56 4.18 -32.57
N PRO A 559 -3.41 4.20 -33.29
CA PRO A 559 -2.29 5.10 -33.00
C PRO A 559 -2.66 6.59 -32.89
N GLY A 560 -3.59 7.05 -33.74
CA GLY A 560 -4.02 8.45 -33.79
C GLY A 560 -5.25 8.78 -32.94
N PHE A 561 -5.83 7.83 -32.20
CA PHE A 561 -6.95 8.11 -31.31
C PHE A 561 -6.44 8.56 -29.94
N PHE A 562 -7.24 9.38 -29.27
CA PHE A 562 -6.99 9.84 -27.92
C PHE A 562 -7.91 9.09 -26.95
N TYR A 563 -7.33 8.64 -25.84
CA TYR A 563 -7.98 7.87 -24.80
C TYR A 563 -7.85 8.63 -23.49
N LYS A 564 -8.97 8.77 -22.77
CA LYS A 564 -8.95 9.27 -21.39
C LYS A 564 -8.35 8.19 -20.50
N PHE A 565 -7.25 8.51 -19.87
CA PHE A 565 -6.45 7.62 -19.03
C PHE A 565 -6.54 8.05 -17.57
N ALA A 566 -6.80 7.11 -16.67
CA ALA A 566 -6.78 7.33 -15.23
C ALA A 566 -5.65 6.55 -14.57
N THR A 567 -4.94 7.19 -13.65
CA THR A 567 -3.89 6.53 -12.85
C THR A 567 -3.82 7.13 -11.45
N ASN A 568 -2.98 6.60 -10.58
CA ASN A 568 -2.72 7.23 -9.29
C ASN A 568 -1.76 8.44 -9.46
N ASN A 569 -1.88 9.44 -8.59
CA ASN A 569 -1.09 10.67 -8.65
C ASN A 569 0.44 10.43 -8.53
N TYR A 570 0.87 9.34 -7.86
CA TYR A 570 2.27 8.92 -7.81
C TYR A 570 2.81 8.56 -9.20
N MET A 571 2.11 7.71 -9.95
CA MET A 571 2.46 7.36 -11.33
C MET A 571 2.35 8.55 -12.27
N ALA A 572 1.32 9.38 -12.12
CA ALA A 572 1.13 10.58 -12.93
C ALA A 572 2.34 11.52 -12.85
N ARG A 573 2.98 11.61 -11.69
CA ARG A 573 4.21 12.40 -11.46
C ARG A 573 5.51 11.72 -11.93
N GLY A 574 5.42 10.55 -12.56
CA GLY A 574 6.57 9.78 -13.04
C GLY A 574 7.08 8.73 -12.04
N GLY A 575 6.36 8.49 -10.95
CA GLY A 575 6.66 7.43 -10.00
C GLY A 575 6.78 6.07 -10.68
N SER A 576 7.51 5.14 -10.07
CA SER A 576 7.76 3.80 -10.64
C SER A 576 8.48 3.81 -12.01
N GLY A 577 9.02 4.96 -12.43
CA GLY A 577 9.71 5.15 -13.71
C GLY A 577 8.79 5.52 -14.87
N PHE A 578 7.49 5.77 -14.63
CA PHE A 578 6.52 6.19 -15.65
C PHE A 578 6.69 7.67 -16.06
N THR A 579 7.93 8.08 -16.36
CA THR A 579 8.32 9.48 -16.61
C THR A 579 7.60 10.10 -17.80
N SER A 580 7.13 9.30 -18.76
CA SER A 580 6.30 9.77 -19.88
C SER A 580 5.00 10.42 -19.39
N LEU A 581 4.40 9.93 -18.30
CA LEU A 581 3.18 10.51 -17.74
C LEU A 581 3.42 11.90 -17.13
N LYS A 582 4.59 12.10 -16.50
CA LYS A 582 4.97 13.36 -15.82
C LYS A 582 4.85 14.58 -16.72
N PHE A 583 5.21 14.43 -18.00
CA PHE A 583 5.28 15.53 -18.96
C PHE A 583 3.96 15.76 -19.71
N ASN A 584 2.93 14.95 -19.44
CA ASN A 584 1.63 15.14 -20.07
C ASN A 584 0.97 16.42 -19.54
N THR A 585 0.64 17.35 -20.43
CA THR A 585 0.08 18.67 -20.07
C THR A 585 -1.43 18.65 -19.82
N THR A 586 -2.10 17.53 -20.09
CA THR A 586 -3.56 17.35 -19.89
C THR A 586 -3.91 16.74 -18.54
N GLN A 587 -2.92 16.55 -17.66
CA GLN A 587 -3.12 15.99 -16.33
C GLN A 587 -4.05 16.84 -15.47
N SER A 588 -5.01 16.16 -14.83
CA SER A 588 -5.92 16.74 -13.85
C SER A 588 -6.07 15.77 -12.69
N ASP A 589 -5.56 16.17 -11.53
CA ASP A 589 -5.81 15.47 -10.26
C ASP A 589 -7.28 15.69 -9.89
N THR A 590 -8.01 14.59 -9.72
CA THR A 590 -9.44 14.63 -9.43
C THR A 590 -9.72 14.94 -7.96
N GLY A 591 -8.71 14.79 -7.09
CA GLY A 591 -8.86 14.84 -5.64
C GLY A 591 -9.61 13.64 -5.04
N VAL A 592 -10.03 12.67 -5.87
CA VAL A 592 -10.69 11.45 -5.40
C VAL A 592 -9.63 10.52 -4.83
N ASP A 593 -9.76 10.17 -3.55
CA ASP A 593 -8.87 9.24 -2.88
C ASP A 593 -9.02 7.83 -3.48
N LEU A 594 -7.88 7.18 -3.75
CA LEU A 594 -7.83 5.86 -4.38
C LEU A 594 -8.45 4.79 -3.48
N ARG A 595 -8.17 4.83 -2.17
CA ARG A 595 -8.71 3.88 -1.20
C ARG A 595 -10.22 4.08 -1.05
N GLU A 596 -10.70 5.32 -1.07
CA GLU A 596 -12.12 5.65 -1.07
C GLU A 596 -12.81 5.12 -2.33
N ALA A 597 -12.21 5.30 -3.51
CA ALA A 597 -12.77 4.78 -4.76
C ALA A 597 -12.95 3.25 -4.73
N VAL A 598 -11.97 2.51 -4.17
CA VAL A 598 -12.10 1.06 -4.00
C VAL A 598 -13.11 0.71 -2.91
N THR A 599 -13.12 1.44 -1.79
CA THR A 599 -14.07 1.22 -0.68
C THR A 599 -15.50 1.37 -1.16
N GLU A 600 -15.79 2.45 -1.90
CA GLU A 600 -17.11 2.69 -2.48
C GLU A 600 -17.45 1.61 -3.52
N ALA A 601 -16.49 1.18 -4.35
CA ALA A 601 -16.71 0.10 -5.29
C ALA A 601 -17.05 -1.24 -4.61
N ILE A 602 -16.51 -1.50 -3.40
CA ILE A 602 -16.86 -2.65 -2.55
C ILE A 602 -18.26 -2.47 -1.95
N GLU A 603 -18.54 -1.31 -1.35
CA GLU A 603 -19.85 -1.00 -0.74
C GLU A 603 -20.99 -1.01 -1.78
N GLN A 604 -20.69 -0.70 -3.05
CA GLN A 604 -21.65 -0.74 -4.17
C GLN A 604 -21.80 -2.13 -4.80
N GLN A 605 -21.00 -3.13 -4.43
CA GLN A 605 -21.24 -4.50 -4.91
C GLN A 605 -22.55 -5.02 -4.34
N ALA A 606 -23.44 -5.45 -5.25
CA ALA A 606 -24.71 -6.05 -4.87
C ALA A 606 -24.48 -7.22 -3.91
N THR A 607 -25.11 -7.17 -2.74
CA THR A 607 -25.15 -8.24 -1.76
C THR A 607 -25.61 -9.54 -2.41
N CYS A 608 -25.28 -10.70 -1.82
CA CYS A 608 -25.78 -11.99 -2.32
C CYS A 608 -27.31 -12.01 -2.46
N GLN A 609 -28.01 -11.26 -1.60
CA GLN A 609 -29.45 -11.04 -1.70
C GLN A 609 -29.81 -10.22 -2.96
N GLU A 610 -29.22 -9.06 -3.18
CA GLU A 610 -29.51 -8.21 -4.36
C GLU A 610 -29.14 -8.90 -5.69
N ARG A 611 -28.03 -9.67 -5.72
CA ARG A 611 -27.67 -10.50 -6.87
C ARG A 611 -28.68 -11.60 -7.13
N CYS A 612 -29.20 -12.20 -6.06
CA CYS A 612 -30.22 -13.21 -6.14
C CYS A 612 -31.56 -12.63 -6.64
N GLU A 613 -31.99 -11.51 -6.09
CA GLU A 613 -33.17 -10.77 -6.50
C GLU A 613 -33.09 -10.37 -7.99
N LYS A 614 -31.93 -9.88 -8.43
CA LYS A 614 -31.65 -9.58 -9.85
C LYS A 614 -31.66 -10.82 -10.73
N SER A 615 -31.13 -11.94 -10.25
CA SER A 615 -31.12 -13.22 -10.99
C SER A 615 -32.51 -13.84 -11.14
N MET A 616 -33.42 -13.61 -10.18
CA MET A 616 -34.79 -14.15 -10.23
C MET A 616 -35.78 -13.25 -10.98
N GLY A 617 -35.39 -12.00 -11.31
CA GLY A 617 -36.24 -11.06 -12.04
C GLY A 617 -37.57 -10.77 -11.32
N GLY A 618 -38.63 -10.47 -12.08
CA GLY A 618 -39.97 -10.15 -11.53
C GLY A 618 -40.70 -11.30 -10.79
N ALA A 619 -40.07 -12.45 -10.58
CA ALA A 619 -40.59 -13.57 -9.78
C ALA A 619 -40.23 -13.41 -8.28
N PHE A 620 -40.40 -12.19 -7.77
CA PHE A 620 -40.02 -11.81 -6.41
C PHE A 620 -41.09 -12.26 -5.41
N SER A 621 -40.83 -13.35 -4.66
CA SER A 621 -41.57 -13.67 -3.45
C SER A 621 -40.62 -14.21 -2.37
N ALA A 622 -40.96 -13.98 -1.09
CA ALA A 622 -40.17 -14.49 0.03
C ALA A 622 -40.04 -16.03 0.03
N GLU A 623 -40.92 -16.74 -0.67
CA GLU A 623 -40.91 -18.20 -0.80
C GLU A 623 -39.86 -18.70 -1.82
N THR A 624 -39.52 -17.92 -2.86
CA THR A 624 -38.49 -18.30 -3.85
C THR A 624 -37.06 -17.96 -3.41
N MET A 625 -36.89 -17.05 -2.45
CA MET A 625 -35.59 -16.63 -1.91
C MET A 625 -34.78 -17.81 -1.33
N GLY A 626 -35.46 -18.83 -0.81
CA GLY A 626 -34.86 -20.06 -0.30
C GLY A 626 -34.19 -20.93 -1.37
N ASN A 627 -34.61 -20.82 -2.64
CA ASN A 627 -34.23 -21.71 -3.76
C ASN A 627 -33.29 -21.05 -4.78
N CYS A 628 -32.78 -19.88 -4.45
CA CYS A 628 -31.90 -19.15 -5.35
C CYS A 628 -30.48 -19.71 -5.29
N ASP A 629 -30.01 -20.27 -6.41
CA ASP A 629 -28.69 -20.88 -6.52
C ASP A 629 -27.56 -19.93 -6.10
N VAL A 630 -27.72 -18.61 -6.31
CA VAL A 630 -26.78 -17.57 -5.87
C VAL A 630 -26.76 -17.45 -4.34
N LEU A 631 -27.93 -17.43 -3.69
CA LEU A 631 -28.03 -17.42 -2.22
C LEU A 631 -27.60 -18.76 -1.61
N GLN A 632 -27.81 -19.88 -2.31
CA GLN A 632 -27.38 -21.20 -1.87
C GLN A 632 -25.86 -21.36 -2.01
N ALA A 633 -25.25 -20.86 -3.08
CA ALA A 633 -23.80 -20.80 -3.26
C ALA A 633 -23.16 -19.89 -2.22
N CYS A 634 -23.69 -18.68 -2.00
CA CYS A 634 -23.22 -17.79 -0.92
C CYS A 634 -23.39 -18.44 0.47
N ARG A 635 -24.51 -19.13 0.73
CA ARG A 635 -24.73 -19.88 1.99
C ARG A 635 -23.85 -21.11 2.13
N GLN A 636 -23.52 -21.81 1.05
CA GLN A 636 -22.60 -22.93 1.08
C GLN A 636 -21.15 -22.47 1.27
N ASP A 637 -20.80 -21.27 0.77
CA ASP A 637 -19.50 -20.63 1.01
C ASP A 637 -19.35 -20.13 2.47
N LEU A 638 -20.43 -19.57 3.03
CA LEU A 638 -20.58 -19.24 4.46
C LEU A 638 -20.58 -20.51 5.33
N GLY A 639 -21.33 -21.54 4.94
CA GLY A 639 -21.41 -22.83 5.65
C GLY A 639 -20.09 -23.60 5.63
N ALA A 640 -19.29 -23.48 4.56
CA ALA A 640 -17.92 -24.02 4.50
C ALA A 640 -16.91 -23.23 5.34
N TYR A 641 -17.28 -22.05 5.83
CA TYR A 641 -16.53 -21.24 6.79
C TYR A 641 -17.02 -21.50 8.23
N GLU A 642 -18.32 -21.53 8.46
CA GLU A 642 -18.94 -21.90 9.74
C GLU A 642 -18.53 -23.32 10.17
N ASN A 643 -18.42 -24.28 9.24
CA ASN A 643 -17.98 -25.63 9.57
C ASN A 643 -16.51 -25.75 10.05
N ARG A 644 -15.69 -24.70 9.92
CA ARG A 644 -14.33 -24.67 10.52
C ARG A 644 -14.32 -24.13 11.94
N TRP A 645 -15.31 -23.32 12.31
CA TRP A 645 -15.52 -22.84 13.69
C TRP A 645 -16.43 -23.78 14.48
N CYS A 646 -17.28 -24.55 13.80
CA CYS A 646 -18.20 -25.49 14.41
C CYS A 646 -17.58 -26.85 14.79
N ASP A 647 -16.34 -27.16 14.39
CA ASP A 647 -15.67 -28.39 14.85
C ASP A 647 -15.35 -28.38 16.37
N GLY A 648 -15.52 -27.24 17.05
CA GLY A 648 -15.57 -27.13 18.52
C GLY A 648 -16.96 -26.91 19.10
N LEU A 649 -18.00 -26.67 18.29
CA LEU A 649 -19.37 -26.42 18.78
C LEU A 649 -20.13 -27.68 19.17
N HIS A 650 -19.57 -28.87 18.91
CA HIS A 650 -20.04 -30.11 19.54
C HIS A 650 -19.71 -30.17 21.04
N GLU A 651 -18.79 -29.33 21.55
CA GLU A 651 -18.55 -29.18 23.00
C GLU A 651 -19.49 -28.15 23.66
N PHE A 652 -20.25 -27.37 22.87
CA PHE A 652 -21.18 -26.36 23.37
C PHE A 652 -22.66 -26.77 23.30
N SER A 653 -22.93 -28.08 23.14
CA SER A 653 -24.28 -28.61 23.25
C SER A 653 -24.50 -29.27 24.61
N GLU A 654 -24.48 -28.53 25.71
CA GLU A 654 -25.25 -28.96 26.88
C GLU A 654 -25.64 -27.78 27.77
N ARG A 655 -26.95 -27.70 28.00
CA ARG A 655 -27.71 -26.64 28.67
C ARG A 655 -27.40 -26.50 30.17
N ASP A 656 -26.46 -27.30 30.68
CA ASP A 656 -26.25 -27.53 32.10
C ASP A 656 -25.05 -26.74 32.68
N GLU A 657 -24.13 -26.24 31.85
CA GLU A 657 -22.93 -25.56 32.35
C GLU A 657 -23.14 -24.06 32.65
N CYS A 658 -24.07 -23.40 31.93
CA CYS A 658 -24.46 -22.01 32.21
C CYS A 658 -25.23 -21.90 33.55
N ALA A 659 -25.92 -22.98 33.96
CA ALA A 659 -26.59 -23.06 35.25
C ALA A 659 -25.62 -23.36 36.41
N ALA A 660 -24.49 -24.03 36.15
CA ALA A 660 -23.52 -24.41 37.17
C ALA A 660 -22.52 -23.29 37.50
N ASN A 661 -22.10 -22.48 36.52
CA ASN A 661 -21.01 -21.51 36.71
C ASN A 661 -21.44 -20.10 37.15
N ALA A 662 -22.75 -19.80 37.23
CA ALA A 662 -23.23 -18.46 37.58
C ALA A 662 -23.69 -18.29 39.06
N GLY A 663 -23.54 -19.30 39.93
CA GLY A 663 -23.85 -19.15 41.37
C GLY A 663 -25.33 -18.93 41.73
N ALA A 664 -26.26 -19.03 40.77
CA ALA A 664 -27.68 -18.73 40.95
C ALA A 664 -28.56 -19.91 41.43
N SER A 665 -27.96 -20.96 41.97
CA SER A 665 -28.68 -22.18 42.38
C SER A 665 -29.74 -21.96 43.47
N ARG A 666 -29.67 -20.85 44.22
CA ARG A 666 -30.68 -20.48 45.22
C ARG A 666 -31.98 -19.93 44.62
N CYS A 667 -31.92 -19.13 43.55
CA CYS A 667 -33.13 -18.54 42.95
C CYS A 667 -33.99 -19.61 42.24
N LEU A 668 -33.36 -20.66 41.69
CA LEU A 668 -34.04 -21.77 41.00
C LEU A 668 -34.87 -22.69 41.92
N SER A 669 -34.64 -22.64 43.22
CA SER A 669 -35.37 -23.44 44.22
C SER A 669 -36.63 -22.75 44.77
N MET A 670 -36.93 -21.53 44.32
CA MET A 670 -38.07 -20.75 44.79
C MET A 670 -39.33 -21.12 43.99
N SER A 671 -40.40 -21.51 44.66
CA SER A 671 -41.64 -21.97 44.01
C SER A 671 -42.57 -20.83 43.55
N GLY A 672 -42.33 -19.60 44.02
CA GLY A 672 -43.10 -18.42 43.65
C GLY A 672 -42.48 -17.69 42.47
N ARG A 673 -43.17 -17.70 41.32
CA ARG A 673 -42.69 -17.09 40.06
C ARG A 673 -42.23 -15.63 40.22
N SER A 674 -42.95 -14.84 41.02
CA SER A 674 -42.62 -13.44 41.30
C SER A 674 -41.40 -13.24 42.21
N GLU A 675 -41.13 -14.16 43.13
CA GLU A 675 -39.96 -14.08 44.02
C GLU A 675 -38.70 -14.58 43.31
N GLN A 676 -38.85 -15.58 42.44
CA GLN A 676 -37.80 -16.05 41.54
C GLN A 676 -37.38 -14.97 40.54
N GLU A 677 -38.36 -14.28 39.91
CA GLU A 677 -38.11 -13.17 38.99
C GLU A 677 -37.43 -11.98 39.71
N TYR A 678 -37.86 -11.63 40.92
CA TYR A 678 -37.22 -10.57 41.70
C TYR A 678 -35.77 -10.91 42.11
N CYS A 679 -35.51 -12.16 42.54
CA CYS A 679 -34.17 -12.67 42.88
C CYS A 679 -33.19 -12.58 41.70
N MET A 680 -33.67 -12.91 40.50
CA MET A 680 -32.89 -12.85 39.25
C MET A 680 -32.61 -11.40 38.84
N LEU A 681 -33.61 -10.52 38.90
CA LEU A 681 -33.48 -9.11 38.49
C LEU A 681 -32.54 -8.31 39.40
N THR A 682 -32.53 -8.56 40.72
CA THR A 682 -31.64 -7.83 41.63
C THR A 682 -30.18 -8.30 41.60
N SER A 683 -29.92 -9.50 41.07
CA SER A 683 -28.59 -10.11 41.08
C SER A 683 -27.78 -9.85 39.79
N TYR A 684 -28.43 -9.36 38.73
CA TYR A 684 -27.82 -9.15 37.40
C TYR A 684 -28.25 -7.82 36.80
N HIS A 685 -27.64 -6.73 37.26
CA HIS A 685 -27.95 -5.36 36.80
C HIS A 685 -27.42 -5.05 35.38
N GLU A 686 -26.56 -5.92 34.84
CA GLU A 686 -25.90 -5.79 33.53
C GLU A 686 -26.71 -6.42 32.38
N CYS A 687 -27.82 -7.09 32.70
CA CYS A 687 -28.73 -7.70 31.72
C CYS A 687 -29.99 -6.84 31.48
N ASP A 688 -29.92 -5.54 31.72
CA ASP A 688 -31.03 -4.63 31.44
C ASP A 688 -31.12 -4.38 29.92
N GLY A 689 -32.11 -5.01 29.29
CA GLY A 689 -32.64 -4.51 28.02
C GLY A 689 -32.66 -5.45 26.82
N LYS A 690 -32.54 -6.78 26.93
CA LYS A 690 -32.92 -7.68 25.81
C LYS A 690 -33.60 -8.99 26.23
N PHE A 691 -34.91 -8.98 25.95
CA PHE A 691 -35.87 -10.07 25.79
C PHE A 691 -36.60 -10.61 27.02
N TYR A 692 -37.88 -10.21 27.13
CA TYR A 692 -38.96 -11.09 27.58
C TYR A 692 -40.20 -10.98 26.67
N THR A 693 -40.93 -12.08 26.61
CA THR A 693 -42.03 -12.48 25.73
C THR A 693 -43.26 -11.56 25.66
N ASP A 694 -43.31 -10.47 26.41
CA ASP A 694 -44.42 -9.50 26.34
C ASP A 694 -44.24 -8.51 25.18
N ASP A 695 -43.01 -8.33 24.67
CA ASP A 695 -42.72 -7.49 23.50
C ASP A 695 -43.18 -8.13 22.18
N VAL A 696 -43.29 -9.47 22.12
CA VAL A 696 -43.84 -10.16 20.94
C VAL A 696 -45.36 -10.01 20.86
N ALA A 697 -46.04 -9.92 22.01
CA ALA A 697 -47.48 -9.65 22.08
C ALA A 697 -47.80 -8.17 21.83
N ALA A 698 -46.96 -7.25 22.34
CA ALA A 698 -47.08 -5.81 22.09
C ALA A 698 -46.74 -5.44 20.64
N CYS A 699 -45.73 -6.08 20.03
CA CYS A 699 -45.35 -5.86 18.64
C CYS A 699 -46.42 -6.41 17.66
N LYS A 700 -47.08 -7.52 18.01
CA LYS A 700 -48.21 -8.06 17.25
C LYS A 700 -49.46 -7.18 17.39
N ALA A 701 -49.74 -6.64 18.57
CA ALA A 701 -50.82 -5.68 18.81
C ALA A 701 -50.55 -4.30 18.17
N ALA A 702 -49.28 -3.86 18.09
CA ALA A 702 -48.87 -2.65 17.39
C ALA A 702 -48.96 -2.82 15.86
N ALA A 703 -48.58 -3.98 15.32
CA ALA A 703 -48.72 -4.31 13.90
C ALA A 703 -50.20 -4.44 13.47
N GLU A 704 -51.08 -4.93 14.35
CA GLU A 704 -52.54 -4.98 14.12
C GLU A 704 -53.23 -3.61 14.33
N ALA A 705 -52.69 -2.74 15.18
CA ALA A 705 -53.15 -1.36 15.36
C ALA A 705 -52.69 -0.41 14.23
N GLU A 706 -51.52 -0.65 13.62
CA GLU A 706 -51.00 0.13 12.48
C GLU A 706 -51.69 -0.20 11.14
N GLN A 707 -52.29 -1.39 11.00
CA GLN A 707 -53.19 -1.68 9.85
C GLN A 707 -54.47 -0.83 9.85
N GLY A 708 -54.88 -0.28 11.01
CA GLY A 708 -56.00 0.67 11.13
C GLY A 708 -55.60 2.16 11.09
N LEU A 709 -54.32 2.48 11.25
CA LEU A 709 -53.80 3.86 11.34
C LEU A 709 -53.04 4.33 10.09
N CYS A 710 -52.54 3.43 9.24
CA CYS A 710 -51.99 3.80 7.91
C CYS A 710 -53.08 4.24 6.90
N ALA A 711 -54.36 4.22 7.28
CA ALA A 711 -55.46 4.82 6.53
C ALA A 711 -55.72 6.31 6.89
N ALA A 712 -55.04 6.90 7.88
CA ALA A 712 -55.23 8.32 8.22
C ALA A 712 -54.04 8.97 8.96
N LYS A 713 -53.22 9.71 8.18
CA LYS A 713 -52.31 10.83 8.54
C LYS A 713 -50.81 10.53 8.75
N ALA A 714 -50.03 10.79 7.69
CA ALA A 714 -48.80 11.58 7.69
C ALA A 714 -48.69 12.29 6.31
N GLN A 715 -49.29 13.47 6.16
CA GLN A 715 -48.61 14.75 5.87
C GLN A 715 -47.78 14.78 4.57
N PHE A 716 -48.46 14.87 3.44
CA PHE A 716 -47.88 15.38 2.20
C PHE A 716 -47.61 16.88 2.31
N SER A 717 -46.44 17.32 1.86
CA SER A 717 -46.11 18.73 1.67
C SER A 717 -47.09 19.40 0.68
N PRO A 718 -47.27 20.73 0.71
CA PRO A 718 -48.07 21.45 -0.29
C PRO A 718 -47.65 21.13 -1.74
N LYS A 719 -46.37 20.81 -1.94
CA LYS A 719 -45.78 20.37 -3.21
C LYS A 719 -46.28 18.98 -3.65
N GLU A 720 -46.35 18.02 -2.73
CA GLU A 720 -46.79 16.65 -3.01
C GLU A 720 -48.31 16.55 -3.25
N LEU A 721 -49.10 17.39 -2.59
CA LEU A 721 -50.55 17.52 -2.86
C LEU A 721 -50.82 18.08 -4.26
N CYS A 722 -50.03 19.06 -4.70
CA CYS A 722 -50.17 19.67 -6.03
C CYS A 722 -49.74 18.72 -7.17
N ILE A 723 -48.67 17.95 -6.96
CA ILE A 723 -48.18 16.95 -7.92
C ILE A 723 -49.20 15.82 -8.10
N ARG A 724 -49.81 15.33 -7.02
CA ARG A 724 -50.82 14.27 -7.09
C ARG A 724 -52.12 14.70 -7.79
N GLN A 725 -52.57 15.94 -7.59
CA GLN A 725 -53.75 16.48 -8.27
C GLN A 725 -53.55 16.69 -9.79
N ALA A 726 -52.31 16.99 -10.21
CA ALA A 726 -51.96 17.10 -11.62
C ALA A 726 -51.81 15.73 -12.28
N ALA A 727 -51.20 14.76 -11.58
CA ALA A 727 -50.95 13.41 -12.08
C ALA A 727 -52.23 12.58 -12.31
N SER A 728 -53.29 12.80 -11.53
CA SER A 728 -54.58 12.09 -11.73
C SER A 728 -55.33 12.44 -13.03
N GLN A 729 -54.81 13.37 -13.84
CA GLN A 729 -55.36 13.67 -15.18
C GLN A 729 -54.69 12.87 -16.30
N CYS A 730 -53.68 12.07 -15.98
CA CYS A 730 -52.90 11.24 -16.90
C CYS A 730 -53.28 9.74 -16.76
N ASP A 731 -54.52 9.41 -16.38
CA ASP A 731 -54.95 8.03 -16.17
C ASP A 731 -55.61 7.43 -17.43
N ASP A 732 -55.05 6.29 -17.85
CA ASP A 732 -55.41 5.35 -18.92
C ASP A 732 -54.70 5.41 -20.29
N SER A 733 -53.94 4.33 -20.54
CA SER A 733 -53.32 3.79 -21.77
C SER A 733 -52.73 4.78 -22.80
N TYR A 734 -51.39 4.95 -22.76
CA TYR A 734 -50.63 5.63 -23.81
C TYR A 734 -50.27 4.67 -24.94
N SER A 735 -50.71 4.98 -26.16
CA SER A 735 -50.43 4.16 -27.35
C SER A 735 -49.00 4.33 -27.89
N SER A 736 -48.23 5.32 -27.40
CA SER A 736 -46.83 5.55 -27.81
C SER A 736 -46.00 6.26 -26.74
N LEU A 737 -44.66 6.11 -26.80
CA LEU A 737 -43.71 6.78 -25.90
C LEU A 737 -43.81 8.32 -25.97
N SER A 738 -44.14 8.90 -27.13
CA SER A 738 -44.31 10.35 -27.25
C SER A 738 -45.56 10.88 -26.55
N ASP A 739 -46.61 10.06 -26.42
CA ASP A 739 -47.84 10.46 -25.73
C ASP A 739 -47.65 10.46 -24.21
N TYR A 740 -46.78 9.58 -23.70
CA TYR A 740 -46.33 9.56 -22.31
C TYR A 740 -45.45 10.79 -21.98
N ASP A 741 -44.48 11.10 -22.85
CA ASP A 741 -43.61 12.27 -22.70
C ASP A 741 -44.41 13.59 -22.76
N ALA A 742 -45.44 13.66 -23.62
CA ALA A 742 -46.35 14.80 -23.68
C ALA A 742 -47.22 14.95 -22.42
N CYS A 743 -47.66 13.85 -21.78
CA CYS A 743 -48.38 13.91 -20.50
C CYS A 743 -47.45 14.36 -19.35
N LEU A 744 -46.20 13.90 -19.35
CA LEU A 744 -45.17 14.35 -18.39
C LEU A 744 -44.90 15.86 -18.52
N GLU A 745 -44.79 16.38 -19.74
CA GLU A 745 -44.53 17.81 -19.97
C GLU A 745 -45.74 18.69 -19.64
N PHE A 746 -46.97 18.21 -19.89
CA PHE A 746 -48.20 18.86 -19.43
C PHE A 746 -48.29 18.90 -17.90
N THR A 747 -47.98 17.79 -17.23
CA THR A 747 -48.02 17.67 -15.76
C THR A 747 -46.99 18.60 -15.11
N ARG A 748 -45.81 18.73 -15.72
CA ARG A 748 -44.73 19.62 -15.28
C ARG A 748 -45.12 21.10 -15.41
N ARG A 749 -45.66 21.53 -16.57
CA ARG A 749 -46.14 22.90 -16.79
C ARG A 749 -47.32 23.28 -15.89
N LYS A 750 -48.23 22.34 -15.62
CA LYS A 750 -49.39 22.59 -14.76
C LYS A 750 -48.99 22.70 -13.27
N ALA A 751 -47.95 21.95 -12.85
CA ALA A 751 -47.37 22.08 -11.52
C ALA A 751 -46.66 23.43 -11.32
N GLU A 752 -46.00 23.96 -12.35
CA GLU A 752 -45.36 25.29 -12.35
C GLU A 752 -46.37 26.45 -12.27
N LEU A 753 -47.58 26.28 -12.80
CA LEU A 753 -48.66 27.28 -12.76
C LEU A 753 -49.44 27.33 -11.44
N LEU A 754 -49.47 26.24 -10.67
CA LEU A 754 -50.32 26.10 -9.47
C LEU A 754 -49.62 26.46 -8.15
N CYS A 755 -48.29 26.64 -8.15
CA CYS A 755 -47.49 26.98 -6.97
C CYS A 755 -46.53 28.17 -7.24
N PRO A 756 -47.02 29.43 -7.27
CA PRO A 756 -46.18 30.58 -7.51
C PRO A 756 -45.48 31.00 -6.21
N GLY A 757 -44.25 30.49 -6.03
CA GLY A 757 -43.33 30.97 -5.00
C GLY A 757 -42.91 29.91 -4.01
N LEU A 758 -41.79 29.24 -4.29
CA LEU A 758 -40.68 28.97 -3.37
C LEU A 758 -39.47 28.53 -4.22
N PRO A 759 -38.27 29.02 -3.92
CA PRO A 759 -37.14 29.06 -4.84
C PRO A 759 -36.40 27.72 -4.92
N CYS A 760 -36.07 27.27 -6.13
CA CYS A 760 -34.85 26.50 -6.36
C CYS A 760 -33.69 27.49 -6.42
N PRO A 761 -32.48 27.15 -5.91
CA PRO A 761 -31.29 27.89 -6.29
C PRO A 761 -31.12 27.73 -7.81
N GLU A 762 -31.41 28.80 -8.55
CA GLU A 762 -30.89 28.95 -9.90
C GLU A 762 -29.39 29.13 -9.78
N ALA A 763 -28.67 28.26 -10.47
CA ALA A 763 -27.33 28.56 -10.93
C ALA A 763 -27.43 29.74 -11.91
N GLU A 764 -27.16 30.95 -11.44
CA GLU A 764 -26.75 32.04 -12.32
C GLU A 764 -25.22 32.04 -12.43
N GLY A 765 -24.72 31.92 -13.66
CA GLY A 765 -23.38 32.40 -14.00
C GLY A 765 -22.28 31.37 -14.21
N ASP A 766 -22.59 30.19 -14.77
CA ASP A 766 -21.58 29.46 -15.54
C ASP A 766 -21.20 30.32 -16.76
N ASN A 767 -20.01 30.91 -16.70
CA ASN A 767 -19.36 31.61 -17.79
C ASN A 767 -18.45 30.61 -18.55
N ARG A 768 -18.93 29.39 -18.82
CA ARG A 768 -18.18 28.36 -19.54
C ARG A 768 -18.73 28.23 -20.96
N GLN A 769 -17.82 28.45 -21.90
CA GLN A 769 -17.98 28.02 -23.27
C GLN A 769 -18.37 26.54 -23.27
N ARG A 770 -19.50 26.23 -23.90
CA ARG A 770 -19.87 24.85 -24.24
C ARG A 770 -18.75 24.26 -25.08
N PRO A 771 -18.18 23.09 -24.75
CA PRO A 771 -17.37 22.34 -25.70
C PRO A 771 -18.27 21.93 -26.86
N ILE A 772 -18.00 22.48 -28.04
CA ILE A 772 -18.52 21.95 -29.29
C ILE A 772 -17.92 20.55 -29.45
N ARG A 773 -18.69 19.51 -29.11
CA ARG A 773 -18.42 18.16 -29.64
C ARG A 773 -18.86 18.17 -31.11
N PRO A 774 -18.04 17.73 -32.07
CA PRO A 774 -18.56 17.23 -33.32
C PRO A 774 -19.30 15.92 -33.03
N ARG A 775 -20.63 15.90 -33.21
CA ARG A 775 -21.34 14.64 -33.44
C ARG A 775 -20.95 14.17 -34.84
N ASN A 776 -20.26 13.04 -34.92
CA ASN A 776 -20.25 12.23 -36.13
C ASN A 776 -21.61 11.57 -36.27
N ASP A 777 -22.62 12.35 -36.65
CA ASP A 777 -23.84 11.81 -37.22
C ASP A 777 -23.56 11.53 -38.71
N ALA A 778 -23.96 10.34 -39.15
CA ALA A 778 -23.74 9.81 -40.48
C ALA A 778 -23.89 10.85 -41.61
N VAL A 779 -22.82 11.05 -42.38
CA VAL A 779 -22.95 11.62 -43.73
C VAL A 779 -23.66 10.56 -44.56
N GLY A 780 -24.96 10.77 -44.74
CA GLY A 780 -25.78 10.04 -45.68
C GLY A 780 -25.14 10.04 -47.07
N THR A 781 -25.23 8.89 -47.72
CA THR A 781 -24.87 8.63 -49.11
C THR A 781 -25.38 9.73 -50.05
N GLY A 782 -24.48 10.44 -50.72
CA GLY A 782 -24.87 11.33 -51.82
C GLY A 782 -23.79 12.31 -52.29
N ALA A 783 -23.13 11.95 -53.39
CA ALA A 783 -22.26 12.78 -54.24
C ALA A 783 -20.91 13.25 -53.64
N GLY A 784 -19.85 13.02 -54.41
CA GLY A 784 -18.46 13.10 -53.95
C GLY A 784 -17.95 14.51 -53.66
N PHE A 785 -17.10 14.60 -52.64
CA PHE A 785 -16.16 15.69 -52.43
C PHE A 785 -14.82 15.13 -51.94
N VAL A 786 -13.75 15.67 -52.51
CA VAL A 786 -12.34 15.28 -52.34
C VAL A 786 -11.81 15.81 -51.00
N ALA A 787 -10.88 15.06 -50.39
CA ALA A 787 -10.13 15.45 -49.19
C ALA A 787 -9.64 16.91 -49.27
N ILE A 788 -9.97 17.72 -48.25
CA ILE A 788 -9.54 19.11 -48.18
C ILE A 788 -8.37 19.22 -47.20
N ASP A 789 -7.32 19.85 -47.69
CA ASP A 789 -6.07 20.23 -47.03
C ASP A 789 -6.30 20.99 -45.70
N PRO A 790 -5.62 20.62 -44.60
CA PRO A 790 -5.74 21.29 -43.30
C PRO A 790 -5.52 22.81 -43.34
N VAL A 791 -4.75 23.32 -44.31
CA VAL A 791 -4.48 24.76 -44.47
C VAL A 791 -5.73 25.54 -44.83
N VAL A 792 -6.64 24.97 -45.65
CA VAL A 792 -7.89 25.62 -46.06
C VAL A 792 -8.88 25.74 -44.91
N SER A 793 -8.83 24.80 -43.96
CA SER A 793 -9.66 24.84 -42.75
C SER A 793 -9.19 25.92 -41.76
N MET A 794 -7.88 26.19 -41.71
CA MET A 794 -7.29 27.22 -40.86
C MET A 794 -7.57 28.64 -41.38
N GLU A 795 -7.52 28.85 -42.70
CA GLU A 795 -7.85 30.14 -43.32
C GLU A 795 -9.34 30.51 -43.15
N ALA A 796 -10.24 29.52 -43.18
CA ALA A 796 -11.66 29.72 -42.92
C ALA A 796 -11.95 30.12 -41.46
N LEU A 797 -11.19 29.56 -40.49
CA LEU A 797 -11.33 29.88 -39.07
C LEU A 797 -10.77 31.27 -38.72
N GLN A 798 -9.70 31.72 -39.39
CA GLN A 798 -9.20 33.10 -39.27
C GLN A 798 -10.14 34.12 -39.90
N ALA A 799 -10.80 33.78 -41.02
CA ALA A 799 -11.79 34.64 -41.66
C ALA A 799 -13.05 34.87 -40.81
N GLU A 800 -13.38 33.92 -39.93
CA GLU A 800 -14.48 33.98 -38.95
C GLU A 800 -14.05 34.62 -37.61
N GLY A 801 -12.83 35.16 -37.51
CA GLY A 801 -12.38 35.97 -36.38
C GLY A 801 -11.90 35.20 -35.16
N TYR A 802 -11.54 33.92 -35.30
CA TYR A 802 -10.91 33.16 -34.23
C TYR A 802 -9.38 33.36 -34.24
N ASP A 803 -8.82 33.89 -33.15
CA ASP A 803 -7.38 34.05 -32.97
C ASP A 803 -6.72 32.68 -32.74
N ALA A 804 -5.84 32.29 -33.66
CA ALA A 804 -5.02 31.10 -33.55
C ALA A 804 -3.67 31.45 -32.91
N CYS A 805 -3.46 31.00 -31.67
CA CYS A 805 -2.13 30.82 -31.09
C CYS A 805 -2.03 29.38 -30.57
N TYR A 806 -0.96 28.70 -31.00
CA TYR A 806 -0.62 27.30 -30.75
C TYR A 806 -0.11 27.06 -29.33
#